data_AF-A0AA40DQ34-F1
#
_entry.id   AF-A0AA40DQ34-F1
#
_cell.length_a   1.000
_cell.length_b   1.000
_cell.length_c   1.000
_cell.angle_alpha   90.00
_cell.angle_beta   90.00
_cell.angle_gamma   90.00
#
_symmetry.space_group_name_H-M   'P 1'
#
loop_
_entity.id
_entity.type
_entity.pdbx_description
1 polymer ?
#
loop_
_entity_poly.entity_id
_entity_poly.type
_entity_poly.pdbx_seq_one_letter_code
_entity_poly.pdbx_strand_id
1 'polypeptide(L)'
;MAQVVVPDRTSSCASTSRRPAPVAPGTLTSSQLHALLDILTHYEVYAEVELFKDPATISSYGYPFKCDAANGAPEFAADSSAPLLATLLQNVLLPAPGIRDLPLEFWHVRLQGLMVTLAEADLSESYDKGALGSRKTLATAASVIHESLSRGMLGGVPSGPKRNLSGSYDRSRAEDLERAWEDGVHELVHGDLIDELFNCATEQSSLEEHSPAIRATVDYVIIHLATFLHYVFVLSPEGPYLVKLVENVHRLIPYTMIRQTLRVGNAASMLNGMVKLLLAKMGVGAISNWLGLTQNADDGMNLLQRIISLVLLWDTSEFRKTTDKIEKAKGGPPKEHLAAIKQYIDKSRIEHDRTRESSSNSSSSVIAKILEESDPKLLASLSKTQHAQCLEYFSASLEIRDREEITKALCRRNPDLFTQAIKDAVGSFEPMIRALHERIDLREQITAAEEFLTGFISASKPKKSASGISESVVEGAKTAGAETRAPAVEDYVNFLWKNKHTLYSWLHQIASKCPEVRDQFHAWANKTIKIFRQSKRATPVPANSSSPSEPATDQATVVDDSNAPFNRNQHSGAAGALSSNLQSLFAVLPSETRANVLAAVDAHAAYLSCLEDVSRKRMQQILDNIDITGDPAKGSPARGSPGPRGFSMCGPGIFLSRWQNLLDETVISPGVPKGPLRCGKDVKGSIIQARTVGAPAKGSWDPAALAELGEKEIPSQPNVDIAVSVLGSPFRDLLADLLKNQTETDGVVGQ
;
A
#
# COMPACT_ATOMS: atom_id res chain seq x y z
N MET A 1 -37.49 -27.37 -18.65
CA MET A 1 -38.22 -26.75 -19.79
C MET A 1 -38.88 -25.48 -19.30
N ALA A 2 -38.97 -24.46 -20.18
CA ALA A 2 -39.33 -23.06 -19.96
C ALA A 2 -38.16 -22.14 -19.56
N GLN A 3 -37.64 -21.48 -20.60
CA GLN A 3 -36.70 -20.36 -20.60
C GLN A 3 -37.34 -19.12 -19.96
N VAL A 4 -36.56 -18.33 -19.23
CA VAL A 4 -36.82 -16.90 -19.02
C VAL A 4 -35.58 -16.15 -19.48
N VAL A 5 -35.74 -15.45 -20.60
CA VAL A 5 -34.74 -14.60 -21.26
C VAL A 5 -34.71 -13.24 -20.55
N VAL A 6 -33.53 -12.80 -20.13
CA VAL A 6 -33.26 -11.42 -19.69
C VAL A 6 -32.20 -10.86 -20.65
N PRO A 7 -32.39 -9.66 -21.25
CA PRO A 7 -31.55 -9.19 -22.34
C PRO A 7 -30.21 -8.64 -21.83
N ASP A 8 -29.13 -9.16 -22.40
CA ASP A 8 -27.78 -8.68 -22.24
C ASP A 8 -27.59 -7.40 -23.08
N ARG A 9 -27.31 -6.27 -22.43
CA ARG A 9 -26.90 -5.02 -23.10
C ARG A 9 -25.39 -4.86 -22.93
N THR A 10 -24.64 -5.59 -23.74
CA THR A 10 -23.22 -5.34 -23.98
C THR A 10 -23.06 -3.95 -24.61
N SER A 11 -22.44 -3.00 -23.89
CA SER A 11 -22.03 -1.74 -24.51
C SER A 11 -20.79 -1.99 -25.36
N SER A 12 -20.86 -1.55 -26.62
CA SER A 12 -19.89 -1.80 -27.67
C SER A 12 -18.67 -0.86 -27.52
N CYS A 13 -17.55 -1.40 -27.04
CA CYS A 13 -16.21 -0.84 -27.33
C CYS A 13 -15.62 -1.60 -28.53
N ALA A 14 -16.11 -1.30 -29.73
CA ALA A 14 -15.53 -1.78 -30.98
C ALA A 14 -14.61 -0.69 -31.55
N SER A 15 -13.31 -0.78 -31.26
CA SER A 15 -12.27 -0.08 -32.01
C SER A 15 -11.63 -1.03 -33.00
N THR A 16 -11.47 -0.57 -34.25
CA THR A 16 -11.01 -1.36 -35.40
C THR A 16 -9.51 -1.66 -35.26
N SER A 17 -9.16 -2.83 -34.74
CA SER A 17 -7.76 -3.29 -34.63
C SER A 17 -7.21 -3.73 -36.00
N ARG A 18 -6.15 -3.06 -36.45
CA ARG A 18 -5.35 -3.43 -37.61
C ARG A 18 -4.47 -4.62 -37.23
N ARG A 19 -4.73 -5.78 -37.83
CA ARG A 19 -4.07 -7.08 -37.57
C ARG A 19 -2.52 -6.96 -37.68
N PRO A 20 -1.74 -7.20 -36.62
CA PRO A 20 -0.29 -7.29 -36.73
C PRO A 20 0.13 -8.59 -37.43
N ALA A 21 1.31 -8.57 -38.08
CA ALA A 21 1.88 -9.69 -38.82
C ALA A 21 2.08 -10.95 -37.94
N PRO A 22 2.02 -12.18 -38.51
CA PRO A 22 2.07 -13.40 -37.71
C PRO A 22 3.47 -13.62 -37.11
N VAL A 23 3.55 -13.54 -35.79
CA VAL A 23 4.72 -13.94 -34.99
C VAL A 23 4.78 -15.47 -34.94
N ALA A 24 5.99 -16.04 -34.96
CA ALA A 24 6.21 -17.49 -34.97
C ALA A 24 5.48 -18.20 -33.80
N PRO A 25 4.95 -19.41 -34.00
CA PRO A 25 4.22 -20.16 -32.97
C PRO A 25 5.15 -20.53 -31.81
N GLY A 26 5.12 -19.75 -30.73
CA GLY A 26 5.88 -20.00 -29.50
C GLY A 26 6.56 -18.78 -28.87
N THR A 27 6.59 -17.63 -29.54
CA THR A 27 7.19 -16.39 -29.00
C THR A 27 6.11 -15.42 -28.53
N LEU A 28 6.21 -14.98 -27.27
CA LEU A 28 5.33 -13.96 -26.70
C LEU A 28 5.67 -12.58 -27.27
N THR A 29 4.64 -11.80 -27.54
CA THR A 29 4.75 -10.39 -27.92
C THR A 29 5.17 -9.52 -26.73
N SER A 30 5.54 -8.26 -27.00
CA SER A 30 5.91 -7.30 -25.95
C SER A 30 4.78 -7.09 -24.92
N SER A 31 3.54 -6.96 -25.39
CA SER A 31 2.36 -6.81 -24.54
C SER A 31 2.06 -8.07 -23.72
N GLN A 32 2.24 -9.25 -24.32
CA GLN A 32 2.07 -10.52 -23.61
C GLN A 32 3.16 -10.73 -22.54
N LEU A 33 4.41 -10.38 -22.82
CA LEU A 33 5.49 -10.42 -21.83
C LEU A 33 5.24 -9.43 -20.68
N HIS A 34 4.80 -8.22 -20.99
CA HIS A 34 4.40 -7.24 -19.98
C HIS A 34 3.26 -7.77 -19.09
N ALA A 35 2.20 -8.30 -19.70
CA ALA A 35 1.08 -8.89 -18.97
C ALA A 35 1.49 -10.10 -18.13
N LEU A 36 2.39 -10.96 -18.63
CA LEU A 36 2.90 -12.10 -17.86
C LEU A 36 3.74 -11.65 -16.66
N LEU A 37 4.62 -10.66 -16.84
CA LEU A 37 5.35 -10.05 -15.72
C LEU A 37 4.38 -9.44 -14.71
N ASP A 38 3.34 -8.75 -15.19
CA ASP A 38 2.32 -8.13 -14.35
C ASP A 38 1.61 -9.15 -13.46
N ILE A 39 1.12 -10.26 -14.05
CA ILE A 39 0.49 -11.37 -13.32
C ILE A 39 1.45 -11.94 -12.27
N LEU A 40 2.63 -12.38 -12.69
CA LEU A 40 3.54 -13.11 -11.82
C LEU A 40 4.04 -12.25 -10.65
N THR A 41 4.36 -10.98 -10.91
CA THR A 41 4.77 -10.05 -9.84
C THR A 41 3.63 -9.74 -8.87
N HIS A 42 2.39 -9.59 -9.35
CA HIS A 42 1.23 -9.31 -8.49
C HIS A 42 0.99 -10.43 -7.47
N TYR A 43 0.89 -11.68 -7.94
CA TYR A 43 0.63 -12.81 -7.06
C TYR A 43 1.83 -13.18 -6.20
N GLU A 44 3.06 -13.08 -6.72
CA GLU A 44 4.26 -13.41 -5.94
C GLU A 44 4.51 -12.41 -4.81
N VAL A 45 4.37 -11.11 -5.05
CA VAL A 45 4.51 -10.09 -3.97
C VAL A 45 3.50 -10.32 -2.86
N TYR A 46 2.24 -10.57 -3.22
CA TYR A 46 1.21 -10.83 -2.21
C TYR A 46 1.49 -12.13 -1.45
N ALA A 47 1.91 -13.19 -2.14
CA ALA A 47 2.29 -14.46 -1.51
C ALA A 47 3.44 -14.27 -0.51
N GLU A 48 4.51 -13.54 -0.88
CA GLU A 48 5.61 -13.24 0.05
C GLU A 48 5.15 -12.47 1.29
N VAL A 49 4.25 -11.48 1.14
CA VAL A 49 3.69 -10.75 2.28
C VAL A 49 2.88 -11.65 3.20
N GLU A 50 2.14 -12.63 2.65
CA GLU A 50 1.39 -13.59 3.46
C GLU A 50 2.27 -14.58 4.23
N LEU A 51 3.48 -14.88 3.73
CA LEU A 51 4.41 -15.76 4.44
C LEU A 51 4.80 -15.21 5.83
N PHE A 52 4.76 -13.89 6.05
CA PHE A 52 5.05 -13.28 7.35
C PHE A 52 4.02 -13.58 8.44
N LYS A 53 2.93 -14.30 8.12
CA LYS A 53 2.06 -14.91 9.13
C LYS A 53 2.77 -16.02 9.91
N ASP A 54 3.77 -16.66 9.30
CA ASP A 54 4.60 -17.72 9.89
C ASP A 54 5.92 -17.14 10.43
N PRO A 55 6.25 -17.34 11.72
CA PRO A 55 7.53 -16.90 12.27
C PRO A 55 8.75 -17.48 11.53
N ALA A 56 8.66 -18.68 10.96
CA ALA A 56 9.77 -19.33 10.25
C ALA A 56 10.22 -18.54 8.99
N THR A 57 9.29 -17.79 8.38
CA THR A 57 9.59 -16.91 7.24
C THR A 57 10.66 -15.87 7.61
N ILE A 58 10.63 -15.37 8.85
CA ILE A 58 11.56 -14.32 9.30
C ILE A 58 12.96 -14.90 9.45
N SER A 59 13.10 -16.10 10.01
CA SER A 59 14.39 -16.79 10.15
C SER A 59 14.95 -17.28 8.81
N SER A 60 14.10 -17.49 7.80
CA SER A 60 14.48 -17.88 6.43
C SER A 60 14.54 -16.72 5.44
N TYR A 61 14.34 -15.48 5.90
CA TYR A 61 14.30 -14.30 5.03
C TYR A 61 15.69 -13.99 4.42
N GLY A 62 16.76 -14.25 5.17
CA GLY A 62 18.13 -13.86 4.81
C GLY A 62 18.54 -12.52 5.43
N TYR A 63 19.67 -11.96 4.96
CA TYR A 63 20.23 -10.73 5.52
C TYR A 63 19.21 -9.57 5.52
N PRO A 64 19.04 -8.83 6.64
CA PRO A 64 19.84 -8.83 7.87
C PRO A 64 19.27 -9.65 9.05
N PHE A 65 18.35 -10.58 8.80
CA PHE A 65 17.72 -11.42 9.83
C PHE A 65 18.41 -12.77 9.94
N LYS A 66 18.76 -13.17 11.17
CA LYS A 66 19.53 -14.40 11.40
C LYS A 66 18.65 -15.64 11.22
N CYS A 67 19.25 -16.74 10.79
CA CYS A 67 18.62 -18.05 10.85
C CYS A 67 18.68 -18.66 12.26
N ASP A 68 17.90 -19.72 12.50
CA ASP A 68 17.81 -20.39 13.80
C ASP A 68 19.03 -21.27 14.15
N ALA A 69 20.15 -21.14 13.41
CA ALA A 69 21.36 -21.90 13.64
C ALA A 69 22.00 -21.56 15.01
N ALA A 70 22.40 -22.60 15.74
CA ALA A 70 22.78 -22.53 17.16
C ALA A 70 24.10 -21.77 17.40
N ASN A 71 24.11 -20.93 18.45
CA ASN A 71 25.23 -20.28 19.14
C ASN A 71 26.50 -19.99 18.32
N GLY A 72 26.58 -18.80 17.75
CA GLY A 72 27.75 -18.27 17.03
C GLY A 72 27.55 -16.84 16.53
N ALA A 73 28.39 -16.41 15.58
CA ALA A 73 28.14 -15.21 14.78
C ALA A 73 26.79 -15.34 14.02
N PRO A 74 26.09 -14.24 13.72
CA PRO A 74 24.81 -14.33 13.02
C PRO A 74 25.01 -14.92 11.61
N GLU A 75 24.49 -16.12 11.39
CA GLU A 75 24.36 -16.71 10.06
C GLU A 75 23.04 -16.25 9.43
N PHE A 76 23.06 -16.01 8.12
CA PHE A 76 21.91 -15.57 7.34
C PHE A 76 21.53 -16.65 6.33
N ALA A 77 20.23 -16.84 6.09
CA ALA A 77 19.78 -17.78 5.06
C ALA A 77 20.35 -17.40 3.69
N ALA A 78 20.94 -18.39 2.99
CA ALA A 78 21.51 -18.20 1.66
C ALA A 78 20.44 -17.98 0.59
N ASP A 79 19.33 -18.71 0.71
CA ASP A 79 18.17 -18.60 -0.17
C ASP A 79 17.01 -17.95 0.62
N SER A 80 16.51 -16.82 0.13
CA SER A 80 15.45 -16.05 0.80
C SER A 80 14.08 -16.68 0.57
N SER A 81 13.28 -16.79 1.65
CA SER A 81 11.86 -17.15 1.56
C SER A 81 10.98 -16.09 0.88
N ALA A 82 11.47 -14.84 0.80
CA ALA A 82 10.77 -13.69 0.24
C ALA A 82 11.72 -12.85 -0.64
N PRO A 83 12.14 -13.36 -1.82
CA PRO A 83 13.18 -12.75 -2.64
C PRO A 83 12.84 -11.33 -3.11
N LEU A 84 11.59 -10.99 -3.45
CA LEU A 84 11.23 -9.63 -3.87
C LEU A 84 11.35 -8.63 -2.72
N LEU A 85 10.80 -8.97 -1.56
CA LEU A 85 10.90 -8.14 -0.36
C LEU A 85 12.37 -7.99 0.07
N ALA A 86 13.15 -9.06 0.03
CA ALA A 86 14.58 -9.04 0.34
C ALA A 86 15.36 -8.15 -0.64
N THR A 87 15.06 -8.25 -1.94
CA THR A 87 15.66 -7.39 -2.96
C THR A 87 15.36 -5.91 -2.68
N LEU A 88 14.12 -5.55 -2.31
CA LEU A 88 13.77 -4.18 -1.94
C LEU A 88 14.53 -3.72 -0.68
N LEU A 89 14.52 -4.53 0.38
CA LEU A 89 15.18 -4.20 1.63
C LEU A 89 16.68 -3.95 1.41
N GLN A 90 17.37 -4.88 0.75
CA GLN A 90 18.82 -4.84 0.57
C GLN A 90 19.28 -3.74 -0.38
N ASN A 91 18.55 -3.48 -1.46
CA ASN A 91 18.99 -2.53 -2.49
C ASN A 91 18.51 -1.09 -2.23
N VAL A 92 17.40 -0.89 -1.52
CA VAL A 92 16.79 0.43 -1.33
C VAL A 92 16.91 0.91 0.12
N LEU A 93 16.51 0.08 1.07
CA LEU A 93 16.36 0.51 2.47
C LEU A 93 17.67 0.42 3.26
N LEU A 94 18.38 -0.71 3.22
CA LEU A 94 19.62 -0.88 3.97
C LEU A 94 20.71 0.13 3.61
N PRO A 95 20.90 0.56 2.35
CA PRO A 95 21.90 1.57 2.01
C PRO A 95 21.50 3.00 2.39
N ALA A 96 20.26 3.24 2.82
CA ALA A 96 19.77 4.59 3.12
C ALA A 96 20.53 5.22 4.30
N PRO A 97 20.84 6.54 4.24
CA PRO A 97 21.48 7.25 5.35
C PRO A 97 20.71 7.07 6.66
N GLY A 98 21.41 6.81 7.76
CA GLY A 98 20.83 6.46 9.06
C GLY A 98 20.45 4.98 9.17
N ILE A 99 19.81 4.38 8.15
CA ILE A 99 19.46 2.95 8.18
C ILE A 99 20.70 2.06 8.05
N ARG A 100 21.63 2.43 7.16
CA ARG A 100 22.91 1.71 7.00
C ARG A 100 23.78 1.71 8.28
N ASP A 101 23.54 2.68 9.15
CA ASP A 101 24.29 2.93 10.38
C ASP A 101 23.64 2.23 11.59
N LEU A 102 22.51 1.54 11.40
CA LEU A 102 21.88 0.73 12.43
C LEU A 102 22.77 -0.46 12.82
N PRO A 103 22.91 -0.76 14.12
CA PRO A 103 23.67 -1.92 14.56
C PRO A 103 23.00 -3.21 14.06
N LEU A 104 23.78 -4.25 13.75
CA LEU A 104 23.20 -5.52 13.31
C LEU A 104 22.17 -6.09 14.30
N GLU A 105 22.39 -5.91 15.61
CA GLU A 105 21.45 -6.32 16.66
C GLU A 105 20.06 -5.66 16.52
N PHE A 106 19.97 -4.47 15.93
CA PHE A 106 18.68 -3.84 15.64
C PHE A 106 17.84 -4.77 14.76
N TRP A 107 18.45 -5.38 13.76
CA TRP A 107 17.78 -6.29 12.83
C TRP A 107 17.51 -7.65 13.46
N HIS A 108 18.55 -8.40 13.82
CA HIS A 108 18.41 -9.82 14.15
C HIS A 108 18.05 -10.11 15.63
N VAL A 109 18.07 -9.09 16.50
CA VAL A 109 17.58 -9.21 17.89
C VAL A 109 16.27 -8.45 18.05
N ARG A 110 16.26 -7.15 17.75
CA ARG A 110 15.16 -6.27 18.15
C ARG A 110 13.99 -6.36 17.16
N LEU A 111 14.22 -6.04 15.88
CA LEU A 111 13.19 -6.09 14.84
C LEU A 111 12.72 -7.53 14.58
N GLN A 112 13.66 -8.48 14.39
CA GLN A 112 13.34 -9.90 14.26
C GLN A 112 12.56 -10.41 15.45
N GLY A 113 13.00 -10.11 16.68
CA GLY A 113 12.30 -10.53 17.89
C GLY A 113 10.87 -9.99 17.96
N LEU A 114 10.65 -8.73 17.60
CA LEU A 114 9.30 -8.13 17.53
C LEU A 114 8.43 -8.80 16.47
N MET A 115 8.97 -9.02 15.26
CA MET A 115 8.25 -9.66 14.16
C MET A 115 7.89 -11.11 14.50
N VAL A 116 8.83 -11.89 15.06
CA VAL A 116 8.59 -13.28 15.49
C VAL A 116 7.50 -13.33 16.55
N THR A 117 7.54 -12.46 17.56
CA THR A 117 6.50 -12.43 18.59
C THR A 117 5.12 -12.04 18.04
N LEU A 118 5.06 -11.10 17.09
CA LEU A 118 3.79 -10.75 16.44
C LEU A 118 3.27 -11.88 15.54
N ALA A 119 4.16 -12.64 14.90
CA ALA A 119 3.79 -13.83 14.13
C ALA A 119 3.33 -14.97 15.05
N GLU A 120 4.03 -15.22 16.16
CA GLU A 120 3.67 -16.23 17.17
C GLU A 120 2.33 -15.91 17.88
N ALA A 121 1.98 -14.63 18.01
CA ALA A 121 0.70 -14.20 18.58
C ALA A 121 -0.53 -14.70 17.80
N ASP A 122 -0.35 -15.17 16.56
CA ASP A 122 -1.42 -15.72 15.72
C ASP A 122 -2.63 -14.77 15.62
N LEU A 123 -2.36 -13.52 15.25
CA LEU A 123 -3.38 -12.49 15.11
C LEU A 123 -4.43 -12.95 14.09
N SER A 124 -5.69 -12.76 14.44
CA SER A 124 -6.81 -13.35 13.72
C SER A 124 -6.98 -12.84 12.28
N GLU A 125 -7.56 -13.67 11.42
CA GLU A 125 -7.70 -13.42 9.99
C GLU A 125 -9.11 -12.96 9.59
N SER A 126 -9.23 -12.40 8.37
CA SER A 126 -10.53 -12.05 7.79
C SER A 126 -11.46 -13.25 7.64
N TYR A 127 -10.89 -14.45 7.45
CA TYR A 127 -11.65 -15.70 7.44
C TYR A 127 -12.45 -15.91 8.73
N ASP A 128 -11.79 -15.75 9.89
CA ASP A 128 -12.36 -15.97 11.21
C ASP A 128 -13.38 -14.89 11.58
N LYS A 129 -13.06 -13.64 11.23
CA LYS A 129 -13.90 -12.47 11.52
C LYS A 129 -15.16 -12.40 10.67
N GLY A 130 -15.19 -13.10 9.55
CA GLY A 130 -16.31 -13.07 8.61
C GLY A 130 -16.44 -11.75 7.84
N ALA A 131 -15.41 -10.90 7.87
CA ALA A 131 -15.34 -9.57 7.26
C ALA A 131 -13.88 -9.19 6.92
N LEU A 132 -13.69 -8.23 6.02
CA LEU A 132 -12.37 -7.66 5.73
C LEU A 132 -11.90 -6.82 6.93
N GLY A 133 -10.71 -7.13 7.46
CA GLY A 133 -10.16 -6.43 8.61
C GLY A 133 -9.09 -5.41 8.22
N SER A 134 -8.84 -4.44 9.10
CA SER A 134 -7.87 -3.35 8.84
C SER A 134 -6.46 -3.87 8.49
N ARG A 135 -6.02 -4.99 9.09
CA ARG A 135 -4.74 -5.64 8.77
C ARG A 135 -4.70 -6.12 7.31
N LYS A 136 -5.76 -6.78 6.83
CA LYS A 136 -5.86 -7.23 5.43
C LYS A 136 -5.90 -6.03 4.48
N THR A 137 -6.70 -5.01 4.81
CA THR A 137 -6.79 -3.74 4.05
C THR A 137 -5.43 -3.07 3.90
N LEU A 138 -4.69 -2.88 4.99
CA LEU A 138 -3.39 -2.19 4.96
C LEU A 138 -2.28 -3.07 4.36
N ALA A 139 -2.29 -4.38 4.61
CA ALA A 139 -1.30 -5.29 4.03
C ALA A 139 -1.41 -5.38 2.50
N THR A 140 -2.64 -5.42 1.97
CA THR A 140 -2.87 -5.41 0.52
C THR A 140 -2.53 -4.06 -0.12
N ALA A 141 -2.82 -2.95 0.56
CA ALA A 141 -2.37 -1.62 0.13
C ALA A 141 -0.84 -1.54 0.02
N ALA A 142 -0.14 -2.03 1.06
CA ALA A 142 1.32 -2.10 1.07
C ALA A 142 1.87 -3.03 -0.02
N SER A 143 1.21 -4.17 -0.25
CA SER A 143 1.59 -5.14 -1.29
C SER A 143 1.57 -4.51 -2.67
N VAL A 144 0.57 -3.69 -2.98
CA VAL A 144 0.44 -3.02 -4.28
C VAL A 144 1.51 -1.94 -4.49
N ILE A 145 1.89 -1.21 -3.43
CA ILE A 145 3.02 -0.27 -3.49
C ILE A 145 4.31 -1.04 -3.73
N HIS A 146 4.53 -2.13 -2.99
CA HIS A 146 5.71 -2.98 -3.15
C HIS A 146 5.79 -3.57 -4.56
N GLU A 147 4.69 -4.11 -5.07
CA GLU A 147 4.56 -4.66 -6.43
C GLU A 147 4.99 -3.66 -7.51
N SER A 148 4.61 -2.39 -7.36
CA SER A 148 5.00 -1.33 -8.30
C SER A 148 6.52 -1.10 -8.30
N LEU A 149 7.15 -1.13 -7.12
CA LEU A 149 8.61 -1.00 -6.98
C LEU A 149 9.33 -2.26 -7.51
N SER A 150 8.89 -3.45 -7.11
CA SER A 150 9.46 -4.73 -7.56
C SER A 150 9.41 -4.83 -9.08
N ARG A 151 8.30 -4.46 -9.71
CA ARG A 151 8.20 -4.47 -11.17
C ARG A 151 9.12 -3.45 -11.83
N GLY A 152 9.28 -2.27 -11.23
CA GLY A 152 10.27 -1.29 -11.67
C GLY A 152 11.70 -1.82 -11.59
N MET A 153 12.06 -2.53 -10.53
CA MET A 153 13.41 -3.09 -10.33
C MET A 153 13.68 -4.27 -11.26
N LEU A 154 12.68 -5.12 -11.51
CA LEU A 154 12.80 -6.29 -12.37
C LEU A 154 12.72 -5.96 -13.87
N GLY A 155 11.75 -5.12 -14.24
CA GLY A 155 11.56 -4.69 -15.63
C GLY A 155 12.58 -3.63 -16.03
N GLY A 156 12.80 -2.63 -15.17
CA GLY A 156 13.65 -1.49 -15.46
C GLY A 156 13.06 -0.54 -16.51
N VAL A 157 13.58 0.67 -16.53
CA VAL A 157 13.29 1.71 -17.52
C VAL A 157 14.28 1.57 -18.69
N PRO A 158 13.78 1.48 -19.94
CA PRO A 158 14.64 1.38 -21.11
C PRO A 158 15.49 2.65 -21.27
N SER A 159 16.71 2.47 -21.76
CA SER A 159 17.56 3.61 -22.12
C SER A 159 17.02 4.26 -23.40
N GLY A 160 17.06 5.59 -23.47
CA GLY A 160 16.60 6.35 -24.62
C GLY A 160 17.32 7.68 -24.74
N PRO A 161 16.94 8.51 -25.74
CA PRO A 161 17.43 9.88 -25.84
C PRO A 161 17.03 10.70 -24.62
N LYS A 162 17.85 11.71 -24.28
CA LYS A 162 17.56 12.66 -23.20
C LYS A 162 16.22 13.36 -23.45
N ARG A 163 15.37 13.46 -22.42
CA ARG A 163 14.04 14.08 -22.52
C ARG A 163 14.11 15.58 -22.29
N ASN A 164 13.25 16.32 -23.00
CA ASN A 164 13.18 17.78 -22.87
C ASN A 164 12.20 18.18 -21.75
N LEU A 165 12.72 18.35 -20.53
CA LEU A 165 11.92 18.76 -19.38
C LEU A 165 11.43 20.23 -19.47
N SER A 166 12.05 21.04 -20.32
CA SER A 166 11.63 22.43 -20.61
C SER A 166 10.54 22.53 -21.68
N GLY A 167 10.04 21.40 -22.20
CA GLY A 167 8.95 21.36 -23.17
C GLY A 167 7.63 21.95 -22.66
N SER A 168 6.64 22.02 -23.56
CA SER A 168 5.29 22.46 -23.21
C SER A 168 4.47 21.29 -22.62
N TYR A 169 3.92 21.48 -21.42
CA TYR A 169 3.05 20.55 -20.72
C TYR A 169 1.78 21.29 -20.27
N ASP A 170 0.63 20.91 -20.83
CA ASP A 170 -0.67 21.43 -20.40
C ASP A 170 -1.15 20.70 -19.15
N ARG A 171 -1.08 21.39 -18.01
CA ARG A 171 -1.47 20.84 -16.71
C ARG A 171 -2.97 20.56 -16.57
N SER A 172 -3.79 20.99 -17.53
CA SER A 172 -5.22 20.66 -17.61
C SER A 172 -5.51 19.37 -18.38
N ARG A 173 -4.49 18.72 -18.95
CA ARG A 173 -4.63 17.49 -19.75
C ARG A 173 -3.94 16.30 -19.10
N ALA A 174 -4.70 15.23 -18.88
CA ALA A 174 -4.19 14.01 -18.26
C ALA A 174 -3.04 13.38 -19.07
N GLU A 175 -3.10 13.42 -20.41
CA GLU A 175 -2.01 12.91 -21.25
C GLU A 175 -0.69 13.65 -21.03
N ASP A 176 -0.75 14.97 -20.78
CA ASP A 176 0.44 15.77 -20.57
C ASP A 176 1.03 15.55 -19.17
N LEU A 177 0.20 15.26 -18.17
CA LEU A 177 0.68 14.83 -16.85
C LEU A 177 1.33 13.44 -16.91
N GLU A 178 0.73 12.48 -17.65
CA GLU A 178 1.32 11.16 -17.91
C GLU A 178 2.68 11.29 -18.61
N ARG A 179 2.76 12.11 -19.67
CA ARG A 179 4.00 12.37 -20.40
C ARG A 179 5.07 13.01 -19.52
N ALA A 180 4.71 14.01 -18.71
CA ALA A 180 5.63 14.65 -17.77
C ALA A 180 6.20 13.65 -16.75
N TRP A 181 5.35 12.77 -16.22
CA TRP A 181 5.76 11.68 -15.32
C TRP A 181 6.75 10.74 -16.01
N GLU A 182 6.44 10.26 -17.22
CA GLU A 182 7.33 9.37 -17.99
C GLU A 182 8.69 10.01 -18.30
N ASP A 183 8.69 11.26 -18.76
CA ASP A 183 9.93 12.00 -19.05
C ASP A 183 10.73 12.27 -17.76
N GLY A 184 10.06 12.61 -16.67
CA GLY A 184 10.66 12.78 -15.35
C GLY A 184 11.29 11.48 -14.83
N VAL A 185 10.59 10.35 -14.90
CA VAL A 185 11.14 9.04 -14.51
C VAL A 185 12.34 8.66 -15.37
N HIS A 186 12.28 8.89 -16.69
CA HIS A 186 13.42 8.65 -17.57
C HIS A 186 14.65 9.46 -17.14
N GLU A 187 14.49 10.76 -16.89
CA GLU A 187 15.61 11.62 -16.49
C GLU A 187 16.09 11.39 -15.06
N LEU A 188 15.23 10.90 -14.16
CA LEU A 188 15.65 10.42 -12.83
C LEU A 188 16.56 9.19 -12.96
N VAL A 189 16.21 8.25 -13.85
CA VAL A 189 16.92 6.98 -13.98
C VAL A 189 18.17 7.09 -14.84
N HIS A 190 18.10 7.76 -15.99
CA HIS A 190 19.18 7.81 -17.00
C HIS A 190 19.85 9.18 -17.14
N GLY A 191 19.17 10.26 -16.75
CA GLY A 191 19.67 11.63 -16.84
C GLY A 191 20.30 12.14 -15.54
N ASP A 192 20.35 13.47 -15.43
CA ASP A 192 20.97 14.21 -14.33
C ASP A 192 19.92 14.82 -13.37
N LEU A 193 18.64 14.43 -13.51
CA LEU A 193 17.54 15.12 -12.84
C LEU A 193 17.62 15.05 -11.31
N ILE A 194 18.23 14.00 -10.73
CA ILE A 194 18.48 13.97 -9.29
C ILE A 194 19.40 15.12 -8.89
N ASP A 195 20.52 15.29 -9.58
CA ASP A 195 21.49 16.36 -9.32
C ASP A 195 20.82 17.73 -9.50
N GLU A 196 20.06 17.90 -10.58
CA GLU A 196 19.32 19.12 -10.89
C GLU A 196 18.27 19.46 -9.82
N LEU A 197 17.51 18.48 -9.31
CA LEU A 197 16.50 18.69 -8.26
C LEU A 197 17.14 19.04 -6.91
N PHE A 198 18.28 18.45 -6.55
CA PHE A 198 19.01 18.80 -5.33
C PHE A 198 19.62 20.21 -5.41
N ASN A 199 20.10 20.61 -6.58
CA ASN A 199 20.53 21.98 -6.84
C ASN A 199 19.36 22.96 -6.75
N CYS A 200 18.22 22.63 -7.39
CA CYS A 200 16.99 23.41 -7.30
C CYS A 200 16.51 23.54 -5.84
N ALA A 201 16.52 22.46 -5.05
CA ALA A 201 16.19 22.52 -3.62
C ALA A 201 17.14 23.44 -2.84
N THR A 202 18.41 23.51 -3.24
CA THR A 202 19.40 24.38 -2.58
C THR A 202 19.17 25.85 -2.92
N GLU A 203 18.82 26.16 -4.17
CA GLU A 203 18.73 27.52 -4.70
C GLU A 203 17.33 28.14 -4.60
N GLN A 204 16.28 27.32 -4.76
CA GLN A 204 14.89 27.74 -4.84
C GLN A 204 14.06 27.18 -3.69
N SER A 205 13.00 27.90 -3.36
CA SER A 205 12.06 27.52 -2.30
C SER A 205 11.02 26.48 -2.74
N SER A 206 10.94 26.18 -4.04
CA SER A 206 10.00 25.25 -4.65
C SER A 206 10.67 24.42 -5.74
N LEU A 207 10.44 23.11 -5.73
CA LEU A 207 10.94 22.20 -6.78
C LEU A 207 10.22 22.41 -8.12
N GLU A 208 9.03 23.02 -8.11
CA GLU A 208 8.26 23.32 -9.33
C GLU A 208 8.86 24.48 -10.15
N GLU A 209 9.91 25.12 -9.64
CA GLU A 209 10.69 26.13 -10.35
C GLU A 209 11.74 25.50 -11.26
N HIS A 210 12.06 24.21 -11.08
CA HIS A 210 13.03 23.51 -11.92
C HIS A 210 12.65 23.52 -13.41
N SER A 211 11.44 23.04 -13.74
CA SER A 211 10.97 22.99 -15.12
C SER A 211 9.44 22.81 -15.22
N PRO A 212 8.83 23.13 -16.39
CA PRO A 212 7.44 22.83 -16.67
C PRO A 212 7.08 21.34 -16.50
N ALA A 213 7.97 20.42 -16.92
CA ALA A 213 7.77 18.98 -16.72
C ALA A 213 7.65 18.64 -15.24
N ILE A 214 8.54 19.14 -14.38
CA ILE A 214 8.50 18.85 -12.94
C ILE A 214 7.23 19.40 -12.29
N ARG A 215 6.75 20.56 -12.72
CA ARG A 215 5.47 21.10 -12.25
C ARG A 215 4.30 20.17 -12.59
N ALA A 216 4.24 19.68 -13.82
CA ALA A 216 3.22 18.71 -14.24
C ALA A 216 3.38 17.35 -13.51
N THR A 217 4.61 16.88 -13.32
CA THR A 217 4.94 15.67 -12.54
C THR A 217 4.46 15.77 -11.10
N VAL A 218 4.61 16.92 -10.45
CA VAL A 218 4.09 17.16 -9.10
C VAL A 218 2.56 17.03 -9.06
N ASP A 219 1.84 17.58 -10.04
CA ASP A 219 0.38 17.43 -10.11
C ASP A 219 -0.03 15.97 -10.34
N TYR A 220 0.66 15.25 -11.21
CA TYR A 220 0.47 13.81 -11.42
C TYR A 220 0.62 13.04 -10.09
N VAL A 221 1.71 13.27 -9.35
CA VAL A 221 1.98 12.61 -8.06
C VAL A 221 0.91 12.96 -7.03
N ILE A 222 0.52 14.23 -6.92
CA ILE A 222 -0.50 14.66 -5.96
C ILE A 222 -1.85 14.00 -6.23
N ILE A 223 -2.26 13.88 -7.49
CA ILE A 223 -3.52 13.22 -7.84
C ILE A 223 -3.50 11.73 -7.46
N HIS A 224 -2.40 11.03 -7.71
CA HIS A 224 -2.26 9.62 -7.33
C HIS A 224 -2.22 9.42 -5.82
N LEU A 225 -1.49 10.28 -5.09
CA LEU A 225 -1.46 10.26 -3.62
C LEU A 225 -2.84 10.56 -3.02
N ALA A 226 -3.55 11.57 -3.55
CA ALA A 226 -4.90 11.91 -3.12
C ALA A 226 -5.87 10.74 -3.35
N THR A 227 -5.76 10.08 -4.50
CA THR A 227 -6.55 8.91 -4.86
C THR A 227 -6.29 7.73 -3.91
N PHE A 228 -5.02 7.45 -3.62
CA PHE A 228 -4.64 6.43 -2.65
C PHE A 228 -5.20 6.72 -1.25
N LEU A 229 -5.01 7.95 -0.75
CA LEU A 229 -5.53 8.36 0.57
C LEU A 229 -7.06 8.29 0.63
N HIS A 230 -7.75 8.80 -0.39
CA HIS A 230 -9.21 8.74 -0.47
C HIS A 230 -9.71 7.30 -0.43
N TYR A 231 -9.08 6.40 -1.19
CA TYR A 231 -9.48 5.00 -1.20
C TYR A 231 -9.25 4.33 0.17
N VAL A 232 -8.08 4.53 0.81
CA VAL A 232 -7.77 3.95 2.15
C VAL A 232 -8.75 4.45 3.22
N PHE A 233 -9.01 5.76 3.26
CA PHE A 233 -9.67 6.40 4.41
C PHE A 233 -11.16 6.69 4.19
N VAL A 234 -11.67 6.59 2.96
CA VAL A 234 -13.08 6.90 2.62
C VAL A 234 -13.81 5.73 1.98
N LEU A 235 -13.22 5.09 0.96
CA LEU A 235 -13.89 4.02 0.20
C LEU A 235 -13.76 2.64 0.84
N SER A 236 -12.61 2.37 1.46
CA SER A 236 -12.41 1.13 2.20
C SER A 236 -13.46 1.01 3.32
N PRO A 237 -14.03 -0.19 3.55
CA PRO A 237 -14.96 -0.44 4.66
C PRO A 237 -14.38 -0.03 6.03
N GLU A 238 -13.06 -0.06 6.16
CA GLU A 238 -12.31 0.25 7.37
C GLU A 238 -11.91 1.74 7.47
N GLY A 239 -12.13 2.54 6.43
CA GLY A 239 -11.71 3.93 6.33
C GLY A 239 -12.14 4.81 7.52
N PRO A 240 -13.45 4.87 7.86
CA PRO A 240 -13.93 5.68 8.99
C PRO A 240 -13.30 5.27 10.34
N TYR A 241 -13.07 3.97 10.53
CA TYR A 241 -12.38 3.45 11.71
C TYR A 241 -10.90 3.87 11.74
N LEU A 242 -10.19 3.78 10.61
CA LEU A 242 -8.80 4.23 10.49
C LEU A 242 -8.65 5.74 10.76
N VAL A 243 -9.57 6.58 10.26
CA VAL A 243 -9.58 8.01 10.55
C VAL A 243 -9.73 8.27 12.05
N LYS A 244 -10.63 7.54 12.73
CA LYS A 244 -10.81 7.64 14.18
C LYS A 244 -9.55 7.21 14.94
N LEU A 245 -8.86 6.17 14.49
CA LEU A 245 -7.61 5.72 15.08
C LEU A 245 -6.53 6.81 14.99
N VAL A 246 -6.37 7.42 13.80
CA VAL A 246 -5.46 8.55 13.59
C VAL A 246 -5.83 9.74 14.48
N GLU A 247 -7.12 10.07 14.58
CA GLU A 247 -7.60 11.15 15.45
C GLU A 247 -7.31 10.89 16.94
N ASN A 248 -7.47 9.65 17.40
CA ASN A 248 -7.17 9.26 18.78
C ASN A 248 -5.66 9.38 19.09
N VAL A 249 -4.78 8.92 18.18
CA VAL A 249 -3.33 9.06 18.34
C VAL A 249 -2.92 10.53 18.31
N HIS A 250 -3.41 11.29 17.33
CA HIS A 250 -3.11 12.72 17.15
C HIS A 250 -3.39 13.54 18.42
N ARG A 251 -4.51 13.27 19.10
CA ARG A 251 -4.90 13.94 20.36
C ARG A 251 -3.99 13.63 21.54
N LEU A 252 -3.25 12.51 21.51
CA LEU A 252 -2.39 12.07 22.61
C LEU A 252 -0.93 12.53 22.45
N ILE A 253 -0.54 13.01 21.27
CA ILE A 253 0.82 13.49 21.01
C ILE A 253 1.04 14.82 21.76
N PRO A 254 2.05 14.95 22.63
CA PRO A 254 2.29 16.17 23.39
C PRO A 254 3.11 17.18 22.59
N TYR A 255 2.54 17.73 21.51
CA TYR A 255 3.22 18.66 20.61
C TYR A 255 3.87 19.84 21.34
N THR A 256 3.22 20.38 22.37
CA THR A 256 3.77 21.49 23.18
C THR A 256 5.05 21.09 23.91
N MET A 257 5.10 19.90 24.50
CA MET A 257 6.29 19.44 25.23
C MET A 257 7.42 19.08 24.27
N ILE A 258 7.11 18.44 23.14
CA ILE A 258 8.07 18.18 22.07
C ILE A 258 8.70 19.50 21.61
N ARG A 259 7.88 20.52 21.30
CA ARG A 259 8.37 21.86 20.92
C ARG A 259 9.18 22.52 22.03
N GLN A 260 8.83 22.36 23.29
CA GLN A 260 9.59 22.89 24.43
C GLN A 260 10.97 22.22 24.54
N THR A 261 11.05 20.90 24.40
CA THR A 261 12.31 20.16 24.43
C THR A 261 13.22 20.58 23.28
N LEU A 262 12.66 20.80 22.08
CA LEU A 262 13.41 21.31 20.93
C LEU A 262 13.99 22.73 21.12
N ARG A 263 13.51 23.51 22.11
CA ARG A 263 14.07 24.84 22.45
C ARG A 263 15.45 24.76 23.11
N VAL A 264 15.84 23.59 23.63
CA VAL A 264 17.14 23.40 24.26
C VAL A 264 18.21 23.55 23.19
N GLY A 265 19.06 24.57 23.27
CA GLY A 265 20.02 24.90 22.20
C GLY A 265 21.16 23.89 22.02
N ASN A 266 21.57 23.18 23.07
CA ASN A 266 22.58 22.13 22.94
C ASN A 266 21.93 20.83 22.43
N ALA A 267 22.34 20.38 21.24
CA ALA A 267 21.75 19.21 20.57
C ALA A 267 21.82 17.92 21.40
N ALA A 268 22.91 17.65 22.11
CA ALA A 268 23.03 16.46 22.96
C ALA A 268 22.05 16.50 24.14
N SER A 269 21.88 17.67 24.76
CA SER A 269 20.93 17.89 25.85
C SER A 269 19.49 17.82 25.36
N MET A 270 19.21 18.39 24.18
CA MET A 270 17.92 18.29 23.50
C MET A 270 17.56 16.83 23.22
N LEU A 271 18.48 16.07 22.60
CA LEU A 271 18.26 14.67 22.24
C LEU A 271 18.03 13.80 23.47
N ASN A 272 18.85 13.98 24.51
CA ASN A 272 18.64 13.31 25.80
C ASN A 272 17.30 13.68 26.43
N GLY A 273 16.90 14.95 26.33
CA GLY A 273 15.59 15.42 26.76
C GLY A 273 14.45 14.74 26.00
N MET A 274 14.59 14.60 24.68
CA MET A 274 13.58 13.99 23.81
C MET A 274 13.47 12.48 24.05
N VAL A 275 14.61 11.78 24.13
CA VAL A 275 14.65 10.35 24.49
C VAL A 275 14.04 10.13 25.88
N LYS A 276 14.31 11.00 26.85
CA LYS A 276 13.67 10.91 28.18
C LYS A 276 12.16 11.19 28.10
N LEU A 277 11.72 12.20 27.34
CA LEU A 277 10.31 12.53 27.19
C LEU A 277 9.51 11.35 26.61
N LEU A 278 10.04 10.72 25.56
CA LEU A 278 9.33 9.68 24.80
C LEU A 278 9.54 8.27 25.37
N LEU A 279 10.76 7.95 25.82
CA LEU A 279 11.21 6.59 26.09
C LEU A 279 11.58 6.33 27.55
N ALA A 280 11.60 7.35 28.43
CA ALA A 280 11.75 7.07 29.86
C ALA A 280 10.49 6.37 30.38
N LYS A 281 10.70 5.36 31.23
CA LYS A 281 9.60 4.71 31.93
C LYS A 281 8.92 5.74 32.82
N MET A 282 7.60 5.89 32.66
CA MET A 282 6.85 6.83 33.46
C MET A 282 6.63 6.25 34.86
N GLY A 283 6.90 7.04 35.91
CA GLY A 283 6.55 6.67 37.28
C GLY A 283 5.07 6.89 37.56
N VAL A 284 4.50 6.13 38.51
CA VAL A 284 3.08 6.10 38.89
C VAL A 284 2.47 7.51 39.09
N GLY A 285 3.23 8.46 39.64
CA GLY A 285 2.76 9.84 39.90
C GLY A 285 2.65 10.75 38.67
N ALA A 286 3.50 10.60 37.65
CA ALA A 286 3.40 11.37 36.41
C ALA A 286 2.20 10.94 35.56
N ILE A 287 1.75 9.69 35.76
CA ILE A 287 0.68 9.01 35.02
C ILE A 287 -0.72 9.50 35.44
N SER A 288 -0.89 9.89 36.72
CA SER A 288 -2.17 10.43 37.21
C SER A 288 -2.48 11.83 36.65
N ASN A 289 -1.45 12.62 36.33
CA ASN A 289 -1.60 13.98 35.80
C ASN A 289 -1.65 14.03 34.27
N TRP A 290 -1.13 13.01 33.59
CA TRP A 290 -1.18 12.93 32.12
C TRP A 290 -2.58 12.51 31.67
N LEU A 291 -3.39 13.52 31.32
CA LEU A 291 -4.78 13.40 30.84
C LEU A 291 -5.82 12.83 31.85
N GLY A 292 -5.44 12.55 33.10
CA GLY A 292 -6.40 12.16 34.16
C GLY A 292 -7.11 10.82 33.91
N LEU A 293 -6.54 9.93 33.09
CA LEU A 293 -7.31 8.86 32.43
C LEU A 293 -7.04 7.41 32.88
N THR A 294 -6.28 7.11 33.95
CA THR A 294 -6.28 5.75 34.53
C THR A 294 -5.92 5.70 36.02
N GLN A 295 -6.72 4.98 36.81
CA GLN A 295 -6.38 4.58 38.19
C GLN A 295 -5.56 3.27 38.27
N ASN A 296 -5.42 2.54 37.16
CA ASN A 296 -4.66 1.29 37.10
C ASN A 296 -3.51 1.45 36.09
N ALA A 297 -2.33 1.86 36.55
CA ALA A 297 -1.15 1.98 35.72
C ALA A 297 -0.38 0.65 35.74
N ASP A 298 -0.13 0.07 34.56
CA ASP A 298 0.88 -0.97 34.42
C ASP A 298 2.26 -0.33 34.63
N ASP A 299 2.94 -0.72 35.70
CA ASP A 299 4.28 -0.21 36.04
C ASP A 299 5.27 -0.45 34.88
N GLY A 300 5.85 0.63 34.35
CA GLY A 300 7.07 0.55 33.54
C GLY A 300 6.96 0.82 32.03
N MET A 301 5.82 1.26 31.49
CA MET A 301 5.72 1.73 30.10
C MET A 301 6.31 3.13 29.91
N ASN A 302 6.89 3.39 28.74
CA ASN A 302 7.22 4.75 28.30
C ASN A 302 6.01 5.47 27.65
N LEU A 303 6.16 6.74 27.26
CA LEU A 303 5.08 7.52 26.68
C LEU A 303 4.55 6.94 25.36
N LEU A 304 5.43 6.50 24.45
CA LEU A 304 5.00 5.91 23.16
C LEU A 304 4.20 4.62 23.39
N GLN A 305 4.72 3.70 24.21
CA GLN A 305 4.04 2.47 24.59
C GLN A 305 2.70 2.75 25.28
N ARG A 306 2.63 3.84 26.05
CA ARG A 306 1.40 4.26 26.71
C ARG A 306 0.35 4.77 25.73
N ILE A 307 0.74 5.58 24.74
CA ILE A 307 -0.16 6.03 23.68
C ILE A 307 -0.73 4.82 22.93
N ILE A 308 0.14 3.88 22.53
CA ILE A 308 -0.28 2.64 21.86
C ILE A 308 -1.26 1.85 22.75
N SER A 309 -0.88 1.55 23.98
CA SER A 309 -1.69 0.79 24.94
C SER A 309 -3.05 1.45 25.21
N LEU A 310 -3.10 2.77 25.36
CA LEU A 310 -4.35 3.50 25.64
C LEU A 310 -5.31 3.47 24.46
N VAL A 311 -4.81 3.70 23.24
CA VAL A 311 -5.65 3.65 22.03
C VAL A 311 -6.19 2.25 21.80
N LEU A 312 -5.37 1.21 21.97
CA LEU A 312 -5.82 -0.18 21.87
C LEU A 312 -6.80 -0.55 22.99
N LEU A 313 -6.62 -0.01 24.20
CA LEU A 313 -7.54 -0.21 25.32
C LEU A 313 -8.91 0.41 25.05
N TRP A 314 -8.96 1.64 24.53
CA TRP A 314 -10.22 2.28 24.13
C TRP A 314 -10.95 1.42 23.09
N ASP A 315 -10.23 0.89 22.11
CA ASP A 315 -10.79 0.03 21.08
C ASP A 315 -11.33 -1.28 21.66
N THR A 316 -10.52 -1.96 22.48
CA THR A 316 -10.93 -3.15 23.23
C THR A 316 -12.19 -2.91 24.07
N SER A 317 -12.35 -1.72 24.66
CA SER A 317 -13.54 -1.40 25.46
C SER A 317 -14.82 -1.36 24.62
N GLU A 318 -14.76 -0.94 23.35
CA GLU A 318 -15.93 -0.96 22.45
C GLU A 318 -16.30 -2.39 22.04
N PHE A 319 -15.32 -3.25 21.74
CA PHE A 319 -15.57 -4.67 21.47
C PHE A 319 -16.14 -5.41 22.69
N ARG A 320 -15.68 -5.08 23.90
CA ARG A 320 -16.25 -5.65 25.15
C ARG A 320 -17.72 -5.28 25.33
N LYS A 321 -18.15 -4.08 24.94
CA LYS A 321 -19.58 -3.72 24.97
C LYS A 321 -20.40 -4.61 24.03
N THR A 322 -19.85 -4.94 22.86
CA THR A 322 -20.50 -5.85 21.91
C THR A 322 -20.61 -7.27 22.47
N THR A 323 -19.54 -7.83 23.03
CA THR A 323 -19.59 -9.15 23.66
C THR A 323 -20.57 -9.19 24.83
N ASP A 324 -20.56 -8.17 25.69
CA ASP A 324 -21.47 -8.04 26.84
C ASP A 324 -22.94 -7.95 26.39
N LYS A 325 -23.21 -7.21 25.31
CA LYS A 325 -24.55 -7.07 24.73
C LYS A 325 -25.08 -8.41 24.25
N ILE A 326 -24.25 -9.21 23.59
CA ILE A 326 -24.63 -10.55 23.10
C ILE A 326 -24.83 -11.52 24.28
N GLU A 327 -23.94 -11.51 25.27
CA GLU A 327 -24.07 -12.34 26.48
C GLU A 327 -25.35 -12.07 27.26
N LYS A 328 -25.82 -10.81 27.26
CA LYS A 328 -27.03 -10.37 27.98
C LYS A 328 -28.29 -10.36 27.10
N ALA A 329 -28.17 -10.70 25.82
CA ALA A 329 -29.29 -10.61 24.87
C ALA A 329 -30.39 -11.64 25.20
N LYS A 330 -31.65 -11.17 25.24
CA LYS A 330 -32.80 -12.07 25.33
C LYS A 330 -32.91 -12.90 24.05
N GLY A 331 -32.86 -14.22 24.17
CA GLY A 331 -32.80 -15.12 23.02
C GLY A 331 -31.43 -15.18 22.33
N GLY A 332 -30.37 -14.71 22.99
CA GLY A 332 -28.99 -14.83 22.52
C GLY A 332 -28.48 -16.28 22.51
N PRO A 333 -27.22 -16.49 22.09
CA PRO A 333 -26.60 -17.81 22.13
C PRO A 333 -26.55 -18.36 23.57
N PRO A 334 -26.78 -19.67 23.78
CA PRO A 334 -26.61 -20.28 25.09
C PRO A 334 -25.18 -20.11 25.61
N LYS A 335 -25.02 -20.12 26.95
CA LYS A 335 -23.71 -19.94 27.60
C LYS A 335 -22.69 -20.99 27.17
N GLU A 336 -23.13 -22.20 26.87
CA GLU A 336 -22.28 -23.30 26.40
C GLU A 336 -21.64 -22.98 25.04
N HIS A 337 -22.40 -22.39 24.11
CA HIS A 337 -21.87 -21.93 22.82
C HIS A 337 -20.81 -20.84 22.99
N LEU A 338 -21.07 -19.86 23.86
CA LEU A 338 -20.11 -18.79 24.13
C LEU A 338 -18.86 -19.31 24.85
N ALA A 339 -19.00 -20.29 25.75
CA ALA A 339 -17.88 -20.95 26.41
C ALA A 339 -17.00 -21.74 25.43
N ALA A 340 -17.61 -22.48 24.49
CA ALA A 340 -16.88 -23.18 23.42
C ALA A 340 -16.07 -22.21 22.55
N ILE A 341 -16.65 -21.06 22.20
CA ILE A 341 -15.94 -20.00 21.45
C ILE A 341 -14.76 -19.44 22.25
N LYS A 342 -14.95 -19.10 23.53
CA LYS A 342 -13.85 -18.63 24.39
C LYS A 342 -12.72 -19.64 24.48
N GLN A 343 -13.07 -20.91 24.71
CA GLN A 343 -12.08 -21.98 24.79
C GLN A 343 -11.32 -22.16 23.47
N TYR A 344 -12.00 -22.02 22.33
CA TYR A 344 -11.35 -22.10 21.02
C TYR A 344 -10.34 -20.98 20.82
N ILE A 345 -10.62 -19.75 21.24
CA ILE A 345 -9.72 -18.60 21.06
C ILE A 345 -8.34 -18.82 21.72
N ASP A 346 -8.31 -19.57 22.81
CA ASP A 346 -7.08 -19.88 23.57
C ASP A 346 -6.32 -21.10 23.03
N LYS A 347 -6.80 -21.74 21.95
CA LYS A 347 -6.16 -22.90 21.33
C LYS A 347 -4.88 -22.52 20.57
N SER A 348 -4.12 -23.55 20.21
CA SER A 348 -2.90 -23.39 19.42
C SER A 348 -3.20 -23.02 17.96
N ARG A 349 -2.24 -22.36 17.30
CA ARG A 349 -2.26 -22.09 15.85
C ARG A 349 -2.62 -23.32 15.02
N ILE A 350 -2.01 -24.47 15.34
CA ILE A 350 -2.24 -25.73 14.62
C ILE A 350 -3.71 -26.16 14.69
N GLU A 351 -4.35 -25.98 15.85
CA GLU A 351 -5.78 -26.25 15.99
C GLU A 351 -6.62 -25.22 15.22
N HIS A 352 -6.25 -23.94 15.25
CA HIS A 352 -6.95 -22.91 14.47
C HIS A 352 -6.90 -23.21 12.96
N ASP A 353 -5.71 -23.53 12.43
CA ASP A 353 -5.49 -23.88 11.03
C ASP A 353 -6.30 -25.12 10.64
N ARG A 354 -6.25 -26.18 11.47
CA ARG A 354 -7.02 -27.40 11.26
C ARG A 354 -8.53 -27.12 11.20
N THR A 355 -9.06 -26.30 12.11
CA THR A 355 -10.49 -25.96 12.13
C THR A 355 -10.85 -25.10 10.92
N ARG A 356 -9.99 -24.17 10.47
CA ARG A 356 -10.17 -23.39 9.23
C ARG A 356 -10.19 -24.29 7.99
N GLU A 357 -9.25 -25.21 7.86
CA GLU A 357 -9.20 -26.18 6.76
C GLU A 357 -10.45 -27.07 6.74
N SER A 358 -10.84 -27.60 7.89
CA SER A 358 -12.06 -28.40 8.06
C SER A 358 -13.32 -27.62 7.66
N SER A 359 -13.42 -26.36 8.09
CA SER A 359 -14.49 -25.42 7.76
C SER A 359 -14.56 -25.15 6.26
N SER A 360 -13.42 -24.87 5.63
CA SER A 360 -13.29 -24.65 4.19
C SER A 360 -13.71 -25.88 3.38
N ASN A 361 -13.12 -27.03 3.67
CA ASN A 361 -13.33 -28.28 2.93
C ASN A 361 -14.76 -28.81 3.05
N SER A 362 -15.42 -28.61 4.21
CA SER A 362 -16.79 -29.08 4.42
C SER A 362 -17.86 -28.04 4.07
N SER A 363 -17.47 -26.83 3.64
CA SER A 363 -18.40 -25.71 3.40
C SER A 363 -19.32 -25.47 4.62
N SER A 364 -18.71 -25.47 5.80
CA SER A 364 -19.36 -25.16 7.07
C SER A 364 -18.75 -23.90 7.62
N SER A 365 -19.51 -23.09 8.36
CA SER A 365 -18.92 -21.91 9.01
C SER A 365 -17.90 -22.33 10.07
N VAL A 366 -16.91 -21.47 10.34
CA VAL A 366 -15.95 -21.68 11.42
C VAL A 366 -16.63 -21.90 12.77
N ILE A 367 -17.70 -21.15 13.08
CA ILE A 367 -18.51 -21.34 14.30
C ILE A 367 -19.14 -22.73 14.36
N ALA A 368 -19.69 -23.22 13.26
CA ALA A 368 -20.28 -24.55 13.23
C ALA A 368 -19.23 -25.62 13.53
N LYS A 369 -18.00 -25.47 13.02
CA LYS A 369 -16.88 -26.37 13.32
C LYS A 369 -16.39 -26.27 14.75
N ILE A 370 -16.24 -25.06 15.28
CA ILE A 370 -15.89 -24.85 16.69
C ILE A 370 -16.88 -25.58 17.60
N LEU A 371 -18.18 -25.40 17.36
CA LEU A 371 -19.22 -26.04 18.18
C LEU A 371 -19.27 -27.55 17.99
N GLU A 372 -19.16 -28.05 16.75
CA GLU A 372 -19.14 -29.49 16.43
C GLU A 372 -17.94 -30.21 17.08
N GLU A 373 -16.76 -29.58 17.05
CA GLU A 373 -15.53 -30.13 17.64
C GLU A 373 -15.54 -30.08 19.18
N SER A 374 -16.25 -29.10 19.78
CA SER A 374 -16.45 -29.03 21.23
C SER A 374 -17.49 -30.04 21.73
N ASP A 375 -18.71 -30.02 21.17
CA ASP A 375 -19.77 -31.01 21.41
C ASP A 375 -20.77 -30.97 20.24
N PRO A 376 -20.94 -32.07 19.48
CA PRO A 376 -21.89 -32.15 18.36
C PRO A 376 -23.33 -31.71 18.69
N LYS A 377 -23.77 -31.81 19.95
CA LYS A 377 -25.10 -31.36 20.39
C LYS A 377 -25.27 -29.84 20.36
N LEU A 378 -24.17 -29.09 20.50
CA LEU A 378 -24.19 -27.63 20.44
C LEU A 378 -24.55 -27.15 19.03
N LEU A 379 -24.08 -27.83 17.99
CA LEU A 379 -24.43 -27.50 16.61
C LEU A 379 -25.91 -27.82 16.32
N ALA A 380 -26.40 -28.97 16.81
CA ALA A 380 -27.78 -29.40 16.57
C ALA A 380 -28.83 -28.45 17.17
N SER A 381 -28.47 -27.73 18.25
CA SER A 381 -29.34 -26.77 18.94
C SER A 381 -29.23 -25.33 18.41
N LEU A 382 -28.34 -25.06 17.44
CA LEU A 382 -28.03 -23.72 16.99
C LEU A 382 -29.02 -23.19 15.95
N SER A 383 -29.77 -22.15 16.29
CA SER A 383 -30.59 -21.41 15.32
C SER A 383 -29.75 -20.50 14.42
N LYS A 384 -30.29 -20.09 13.25
CA LYS A 384 -29.62 -19.14 12.34
C LYS A 384 -29.29 -17.80 13.01
N THR A 385 -30.19 -17.29 13.84
CA THR A 385 -29.99 -16.02 14.56
C THR A 385 -28.89 -16.15 15.61
N GLN A 386 -28.88 -17.24 16.38
CA GLN A 386 -27.82 -17.51 17.36
C GLN A 386 -26.47 -17.73 16.68
N HIS A 387 -26.45 -18.38 15.50
CA HIS A 387 -25.23 -18.53 14.72
C HIS A 387 -24.63 -17.18 14.29
N ALA A 388 -25.46 -16.26 13.78
CA ALA A 388 -25.01 -14.91 13.44
C ALA A 388 -24.48 -14.15 14.66
N GLN A 389 -25.15 -14.28 15.82
CA GLN A 389 -24.67 -13.70 17.08
C GLN A 389 -23.37 -14.35 17.57
N CYS A 390 -23.18 -15.66 17.37
CA CYS A 390 -21.92 -16.35 17.67
C CYS A 390 -20.78 -15.87 16.76
N LEU A 391 -21.04 -15.61 15.47
CA LEU A 391 -20.06 -15.02 14.55
C LEU A 391 -19.66 -13.61 15.02
N GLU A 392 -20.64 -12.77 15.37
CA GLU A 392 -20.38 -11.42 15.88
C GLU A 392 -19.60 -11.45 17.21
N TYR A 393 -19.98 -12.37 18.10
CA TYR A 393 -19.30 -12.59 19.37
C TYR A 393 -17.85 -13.03 19.17
N PHE A 394 -17.62 -14.03 18.33
CA PHE A 394 -16.29 -14.55 18.03
C PHE A 394 -15.41 -13.48 17.39
N SER A 395 -15.91 -12.76 16.39
CA SER A 395 -15.20 -11.63 15.78
C SER A 395 -14.81 -10.59 16.84
N ALA A 396 -15.75 -10.15 17.70
CA ALA A 396 -15.45 -9.17 18.75
C ALA A 396 -14.44 -9.70 19.79
N SER A 397 -14.51 -10.99 20.15
CA SER A 397 -13.56 -11.61 21.07
C SER A 397 -12.15 -11.72 20.46
N LEU A 398 -12.04 -12.05 19.17
CA LEU A 398 -10.77 -12.05 18.44
C LEU A 398 -10.17 -10.64 18.37
N GLU A 399 -10.99 -9.61 18.12
CA GLU A 399 -10.54 -8.22 18.13
C GLU A 399 -9.95 -7.84 19.50
N ILE A 400 -10.63 -8.20 20.60
CA ILE A 400 -10.10 -7.98 21.96
C ILE A 400 -8.74 -8.67 22.14
N ARG A 401 -8.66 -9.96 21.80
CA ARG A 401 -7.43 -10.76 21.92
C ARG A 401 -6.30 -10.14 21.09
N ASP A 402 -6.53 -9.82 19.82
CA ASP A 402 -5.52 -9.24 18.92
C ASP A 402 -4.92 -7.95 19.52
N ARG A 403 -5.73 -7.05 20.09
CA ARG A 403 -5.24 -5.81 20.71
C ARG A 403 -4.43 -6.08 21.97
N GLU A 404 -4.85 -7.07 22.76
CA GLU A 404 -4.12 -7.49 23.95
C GLU A 404 -2.76 -8.10 23.59
N GLU A 405 -2.69 -8.94 22.56
CA GLU A 405 -1.43 -9.52 22.06
C GLU A 405 -0.50 -8.46 21.45
N ILE A 406 -1.02 -7.52 20.65
CA ILE A 406 -0.21 -6.38 20.15
C ILE A 406 0.35 -5.55 21.32
N THR A 407 -0.48 -5.30 22.34
CA THR A 407 -0.04 -4.58 23.55
C THR A 407 1.02 -5.37 24.32
N LYS A 408 0.88 -6.70 24.42
CA LYS A 408 1.90 -7.56 25.04
C LYS A 408 3.22 -7.49 24.28
N ALA A 409 3.18 -7.62 22.95
CA ALA A 409 4.37 -7.63 22.09
C ALA A 409 5.14 -6.30 22.10
N LEU A 410 4.43 -5.17 22.02
CA LEU A 410 5.05 -3.84 21.88
C LEU A 410 5.28 -3.12 23.21
N CYS A 411 4.42 -3.34 24.20
CA CYS A 411 4.38 -2.49 25.41
C CYS A 411 4.70 -3.22 26.72
N ARG A 412 4.55 -4.55 26.79
CA ARG A 412 4.71 -5.33 28.05
C ARG A 412 5.79 -6.41 27.97
N ARG A 413 6.51 -6.50 26.86
CA ARG A 413 7.56 -7.51 26.66
C ARG A 413 8.78 -7.26 27.55
N ASN A 414 9.37 -8.34 28.05
CA ASN A 414 10.68 -8.34 28.68
C ASN A 414 11.60 -9.36 27.96
N PRO A 415 12.73 -8.94 27.36
CA PRO A 415 13.25 -7.57 27.28
C PRO A 415 12.37 -6.65 26.41
N ASP A 416 12.42 -5.36 26.69
CA ASP A 416 11.69 -4.32 25.95
C ASP A 416 12.38 -4.02 24.62
N LEU A 417 12.12 -4.86 23.62
CA LEU A 417 12.71 -4.74 22.28
C LEU A 417 12.20 -3.51 21.53
N PHE A 418 10.95 -3.08 21.77
CA PHE A 418 10.37 -1.92 21.09
C PHE A 418 11.12 -0.64 21.48
N THR A 419 11.29 -0.39 22.77
CA THR A 419 12.04 0.78 23.24
C THR A 419 13.49 0.75 22.78
N GLN A 420 14.13 -0.44 22.79
CA GLN A 420 15.50 -0.58 22.31
C GLN A 420 15.62 -0.29 20.82
N ALA A 421 14.72 -0.81 19.99
CA ALA A 421 14.70 -0.54 18.55
C ALA A 421 14.57 0.96 18.25
N ILE A 422 13.68 1.68 18.95
CA ILE A 422 13.56 3.13 18.78
C ILE A 422 14.83 3.86 19.24
N LYS A 423 15.51 3.38 20.30
CA LYS A 423 16.78 3.98 20.75
C LYS A 423 17.90 3.80 19.72
N ASP A 424 18.03 2.62 19.10
CA ASP A 424 19.03 2.43 18.05
C ASP A 424 18.72 3.28 16.83
N ALA A 425 17.43 3.36 16.44
CA ALA A 425 17.01 4.24 15.36
C ALA A 425 17.40 5.69 15.66
N VAL A 426 17.03 6.22 16.83
CA VAL A 426 17.43 7.58 17.23
C VAL A 426 18.95 7.75 17.26
N GLY A 427 19.70 6.75 17.74
CA GLY A 427 21.16 6.77 17.77
C GLY A 427 21.78 6.80 16.38
N SER A 428 21.28 5.98 15.44
CA SER A 428 21.76 5.93 14.05
C SER A 428 21.52 7.25 13.31
N PHE A 429 20.41 7.94 13.61
CA PHE A 429 20.10 9.25 13.06
C PHE A 429 20.67 10.42 13.87
N GLU A 430 21.37 10.20 14.99
CA GLU A 430 21.89 11.26 15.87
C GLU A 430 22.73 12.31 15.13
N PRO A 431 23.70 11.95 14.27
CA PRO A 431 24.51 12.94 13.56
C PRO A 431 23.66 13.87 12.67
N MET A 432 22.66 13.32 11.98
CA MET A 432 21.71 14.10 11.19
C MET A 432 20.82 14.97 12.07
N ILE A 433 20.26 14.42 13.15
CA ILE A 433 19.39 15.17 14.08
C ILE A 433 20.16 16.36 14.65
N ARG A 434 21.43 16.18 15.02
CA ARG A 434 22.32 17.24 15.48
C ARG A 434 22.51 18.32 14.41
N ALA A 435 22.91 17.93 13.20
CA ALA A 435 23.11 18.85 12.08
C ALA A 435 21.86 19.69 11.76
N LEU A 436 20.68 19.05 11.80
CA LEU A 436 19.40 19.73 11.58
C LEU A 436 19.06 20.69 12.72
N HIS A 437 19.17 20.24 13.98
CA HIS A 437 18.82 21.05 15.15
C HIS A 437 19.69 22.29 15.32
N GLU A 438 20.97 22.22 14.95
CA GLU A 438 21.90 23.35 15.02
C GLU A 438 21.59 24.45 14.00
N ARG A 439 20.90 24.13 12.90
CA ARG A 439 20.78 25.02 11.72
C ARG A 439 19.35 25.33 11.31
N ILE A 440 18.39 24.53 11.76
CA ILE A 440 16.98 24.63 11.39
C ILE A 440 16.12 24.65 12.64
N ASP A 441 15.09 25.50 12.65
CA ASP A 441 14.09 25.49 13.73
C ASP A 441 13.14 24.29 13.56
N LEU A 442 13.49 23.17 14.20
CA LEU A 442 12.66 21.97 14.20
C LEU A 442 11.27 22.18 14.82
N ARG A 443 11.05 23.26 15.60
CA ARG A 443 9.73 23.55 16.19
C ARG A 443 8.72 23.97 15.14
N GLU A 444 9.15 24.68 14.10
CA GLU A 444 8.31 25.04 12.97
C GLU A 444 7.87 23.77 12.24
N GLN A 445 8.78 22.81 12.08
CA GLN A 445 8.49 21.54 11.41
C GLN A 445 7.51 20.65 12.19
N ILE A 446 7.64 20.59 13.52
CA ILE A 446 6.65 19.90 14.36
C ILE A 446 5.27 20.59 14.30
N THR A 447 5.24 21.92 14.21
CA THR A 447 3.98 22.67 14.05
C THR A 447 3.33 22.39 12.70
N ALA A 448 4.11 22.43 11.63
CA ALA A 448 3.70 22.04 10.30
C ALA A 448 3.14 20.59 10.25
N ALA A 449 3.80 19.64 10.91
CA ALA A 449 3.31 18.27 11.01
C ALA A 449 1.97 18.16 11.78
N GLU A 450 1.82 18.89 12.88
CA GLU A 450 0.57 18.98 13.66
C GLU A 450 -0.57 19.55 12.81
N GLU A 451 -0.32 20.63 12.07
CA GLU A 451 -1.29 21.27 11.17
C GLU A 451 -1.65 20.38 9.98
N PHE A 452 -0.67 19.70 9.38
CA PHE A 452 -0.89 18.75 8.29
C PHE A 452 -1.80 17.60 8.72
N LEU A 453 -1.53 16.96 9.88
CA LEU A 453 -2.36 15.90 10.42
C LEU A 453 -3.78 16.38 10.74
N THR A 454 -3.91 17.60 11.27
CA THR A 454 -5.20 18.24 11.51
C THR A 454 -5.97 18.46 10.20
N GLY A 455 -5.29 18.94 9.16
CA GLY A 455 -5.83 19.12 7.82
C GLY A 455 -6.24 17.80 7.17
N PHE A 456 -5.45 16.74 7.34
CA PHE A 456 -5.75 15.40 6.84
C PHE A 456 -7.01 14.80 7.49
N ILE A 457 -7.12 14.89 8.82
CA ILE A 457 -8.32 14.45 9.56
C ILE A 457 -9.54 15.25 9.08
N SER A 458 -9.39 16.56 8.84
CA SER A 458 -10.46 17.42 8.30
C SER A 458 -10.82 17.07 6.85
N ALA A 459 -9.84 16.73 6.01
CA ALA A 459 -10.04 16.28 4.63
C ALA A 459 -10.90 15.01 4.60
N SER A 460 -10.69 14.11 5.57
CA SER A 460 -11.36 12.81 5.70
C SER A 460 -12.76 12.87 6.35
N LYS A 461 -13.23 14.05 6.77
CA LYS A 461 -14.54 14.24 7.44
C LYS A 461 -15.64 14.67 6.45
N PRO A 462 -16.94 14.40 6.75
CA PRO A 462 -18.07 14.79 5.92
C PRO A 462 -18.02 16.26 5.51
N LYS A 463 -18.29 16.57 4.23
CA LYS A 463 -18.33 17.94 3.71
C LYS A 463 -19.76 18.46 3.68
N LYS A 464 -19.94 19.77 3.93
CA LYS A 464 -21.25 20.41 3.72
C LYS A 464 -21.52 20.47 2.21
N SER A 465 -22.69 20.01 1.77
CA SER A 465 -23.14 20.22 0.39
C SER A 465 -23.28 21.72 0.16
N ALA A 466 -22.62 22.24 -0.88
CA ALA A 466 -22.91 23.58 -1.35
C ALA A 466 -24.31 23.55 -1.96
N SER A 467 -25.19 24.41 -1.44
CA SER A 467 -26.60 24.50 -1.81
C SER A 467 -26.80 24.49 -3.33
N GLY A 468 -27.51 23.48 -3.83
CA GLY A 468 -28.13 23.48 -5.16
C GLY A 468 -27.34 22.78 -6.27
N ILE A 469 -27.19 21.46 -6.18
CA ILE A 469 -27.36 20.46 -7.26
C ILE A 469 -27.34 19.09 -6.56
N SER A 470 -28.52 18.55 -6.27
CA SER A 470 -28.73 17.12 -6.06
C SER A 470 -30.21 16.85 -6.35
N GLU A 471 -30.49 16.52 -7.60
CA GLU A 471 -31.71 15.81 -7.95
C GLU A 471 -31.27 14.61 -8.79
N SER A 472 -31.81 13.43 -8.46
CA SER A 472 -31.41 12.07 -8.84
C SER A 472 -30.13 11.58 -8.12
N VAL A 473 -30.17 10.56 -7.25
CA VAL A 473 -30.46 9.15 -7.58
C VAL A 473 -31.20 8.38 -6.46
N VAL A 474 -31.63 8.99 -5.36
CA VAL A 474 -32.38 8.25 -4.31
C VAL A 474 -33.77 8.81 -4.13
N GLU A 475 -34.77 8.20 -4.77
CA GLU A 475 -36.18 8.44 -4.44
C GLU A 475 -36.44 7.97 -3.00
N GLY A 476 -36.78 8.92 -2.12
CA GLY A 476 -37.44 8.62 -0.84
C GLY A 476 -36.69 8.97 0.44
N ALA A 477 -36.17 10.20 0.58
CA ALA A 477 -35.85 10.73 1.91
C ALA A 477 -36.03 12.26 1.95
N LYS A 478 -37.22 12.73 2.33
CA LYS A 478 -37.44 14.14 2.71
C LYS A 478 -37.10 14.31 4.18
N THR A 479 -35.93 14.88 4.51
CA THR A 479 -35.72 15.57 5.79
C THR A 479 -34.78 16.76 5.61
N ALA A 480 -35.28 17.93 5.98
CA ALA A 480 -34.56 19.19 5.99
C ALA A 480 -33.44 19.18 7.07
N GLY A 481 -32.21 19.26 6.59
CA GLY A 481 -30.96 19.44 7.34
C GLY A 481 -29.85 19.53 6.30
N ALA A 482 -28.85 20.40 6.47
CA ALA A 482 -27.81 20.62 5.46
C ALA A 482 -27.23 19.28 4.98
N GLU A 483 -27.52 18.90 3.73
CA GLU A 483 -27.08 17.62 3.18
C GLU A 483 -25.55 17.57 3.24
N THR A 484 -24.99 16.59 3.93
CA THR A 484 -23.54 16.37 3.95
C THR A 484 -23.17 15.39 2.87
N ARG A 485 -22.05 15.61 2.16
CA ARG A 485 -21.49 14.65 1.20
C ARG A 485 -20.27 13.92 1.77
N ALA A 486 -20.00 12.74 1.23
CA ALA A 486 -18.73 12.05 1.44
C ALA A 486 -17.55 12.90 0.92
N PRO A 487 -16.36 12.81 1.54
CA PRO A 487 -15.14 13.34 0.95
C PRO A 487 -14.91 12.71 -0.44
N ALA A 488 -14.42 13.52 -1.37
CA ALA A 488 -14.09 13.12 -2.74
C ALA A 488 -12.58 13.18 -2.97
N VAL A 489 -12.10 12.65 -4.10
CA VAL A 489 -10.67 12.69 -4.44
C VAL A 489 -10.17 14.14 -4.51
N GLU A 490 -10.98 15.05 -5.05
CA GLU A 490 -10.64 16.47 -5.16
C GLU A 490 -10.42 17.15 -3.80
N ASP A 491 -11.07 16.69 -2.73
CA ASP A 491 -10.83 17.22 -1.37
C ASP A 491 -9.40 16.91 -0.90
N TYR A 492 -8.91 15.70 -1.22
CA TYR A 492 -7.54 15.29 -0.91
C TYR A 492 -6.52 15.97 -1.83
N VAL A 493 -6.83 16.15 -3.13
CA VAL A 493 -5.97 16.90 -4.06
C VAL A 493 -5.78 18.34 -3.55
N ASN A 494 -6.87 19.02 -3.22
CA ASN A 494 -6.82 20.37 -2.66
C ASN A 494 -6.08 20.42 -1.32
N PHE A 495 -6.24 19.41 -0.46
CA PHE A 495 -5.49 19.30 0.79
C PHE A 495 -3.98 19.19 0.53
N LEU A 496 -3.54 18.29 -0.34
CA LEU A 496 -2.13 18.09 -0.65
C LEU A 496 -1.52 19.32 -1.34
N TRP A 497 -2.23 19.96 -2.28
CA TRP A 497 -1.75 21.20 -2.89
C TRP A 497 -1.58 22.34 -1.90
N LYS A 498 -2.49 22.50 -0.94
CA LYS A 498 -2.35 23.53 0.09
C LYS A 498 -1.12 23.31 0.97
N ASN A 499 -0.67 22.06 1.13
CA ASN A 499 0.42 21.70 2.03
C ASN A 499 1.75 21.38 1.33
N LYS A 500 1.82 21.31 0.00
CA LYS A 500 3.08 20.98 -0.72
C LYS A 500 4.23 21.96 -0.43
N HIS A 501 3.90 23.23 -0.22
CA HIS A 501 4.87 24.27 0.12
C HIS A 501 5.61 23.99 1.43
N THR A 502 4.96 23.31 2.38
CA THR A 502 5.55 22.91 3.65
C THR A 502 6.67 21.89 3.44
N LEU A 503 6.46 20.91 2.54
CA LEU A 503 7.48 19.95 2.15
C LEU A 503 8.63 20.65 1.41
N TYR A 504 8.34 21.55 0.47
CA TYR A 504 9.39 22.26 -0.25
C TYR A 504 10.23 23.16 0.65
N SER A 505 9.60 23.89 1.58
CA SER A 505 10.32 24.68 2.58
C SER A 505 11.23 23.79 3.43
N TRP A 506 10.77 22.61 3.84
CA TRP A 506 11.59 21.66 4.59
C TRP A 506 12.79 21.16 3.77
N LEU A 507 12.55 20.71 2.54
CA LEU A 507 13.61 20.25 1.64
C LEU A 507 14.63 21.36 1.34
N HIS A 508 14.16 22.59 1.09
CA HIS A 508 15.00 23.74 0.86
C HIS A 508 15.88 24.07 2.06
N GLN A 509 15.31 24.05 3.27
CA GLN A 509 16.05 24.30 4.49
C GLN A 509 17.12 23.23 4.74
N ILE A 510 16.82 21.94 4.52
CA ILE A 510 17.82 20.87 4.62
C ILE A 510 18.92 21.08 3.57
N ALA A 511 18.54 21.24 2.31
CA ALA A 511 19.48 21.32 1.19
C ALA A 511 20.41 22.53 1.28
N SER A 512 19.88 23.70 1.66
CA SER A 512 20.64 24.95 1.76
C SER A 512 21.48 25.06 3.04
N LYS A 513 21.00 24.55 4.18
CA LYS A 513 21.65 24.77 5.48
C LYS A 513 22.47 23.57 5.97
N CYS A 514 22.13 22.36 5.56
CA CYS A 514 22.74 21.11 6.04
C CYS A 514 23.36 20.31 4.88
N PRO A 515 24.44 20.81 4.23
CA PRO A 515 25.05 20.16 3.08
C PRO A 515 25.51 18.74 3.39
N GLU A 516 25.98 18.45 4.60
CA GLU A 516 26.38 17.11 5.03
C GLU A 516 25.22 16.10 5.02
N VAL A 517 23.99 16.54 5.31
CA VAL A 517 22.78 15.70 5.25
C VAL A 517 22.33 15.58 3.80
N ARG A 518 22.29 16.71 3.08
CA ARG A 518 21.96 16.76 1.66
C ARG A 518 22.82 15.80 0.85
N ASP A 519 24.14 15.85 1.00
CA ASP A 519 25.09 15.10 0.19
C ASP A 519 24.98 13.58 0.43
N GLN A 520 24.64 13.17 1.67
CA GLN A 520 24.37 11.76 1.97
C GLN A 520 23.12 11.23 1.25
N PHE A 521 22.01 11.97 1.31
CA PHE A 521 20.78 11.59 0.60
C PHE A 521 20.95 11.70 -0.91
N HIS A 522 21.69 12.69 -1.39
CA HIS A 522 22.03 12.87 -2.80
C HIS A 522 22.80 11.66 -3.34
N ALA A 523 23.85 11.24 -2.64
CA ALA A 523 24.65 10.08 -3.01
C ALA A 523 23.84 8.78 -2.97
N TRP A 524 23.00 8.61 -1.94
CA TRP A 524 22.09 7.47 -1.87
C TRP A 524 21.08 7.47 -3.02
N ALA A 525 20.40 8.58 -3.29
CA ALA A 525 19.42 8.68 -4.38
C ALA A 525 20.05 8.34 -5.73
N ASN A 526 21.22 8.92 -6.04
CA ASN A 526 21.97 8.64 -7.27
C ASN A 526 22.45 7.19 -7.39
N LYS A 527 22.78 6.53 -6.27
CA LYS A 527 23.15 5.10 -6.28
C LYS A 527 21.92 4.23 -6.48
N THR A 528 20.89 4.46 -5.67
CA THR A 528 19.68 3.62 -5.61
C THR A 528 18.85 3.73 -6.88
N ILE A 529 18.71 4.90 -7.51
CA ILE A 529 17.88 5.03 -8.72
C ILE A 529 18.38 4.16 -9.88
N LYS A 530 19.67 3.81 -9.90
CA LYS A 530 20.29 3.00 -10.95
C LYS A 530 19.79 1.56 -10.98
N ILE A 531 19.20 1.06 -9.89
CA ILE A 531 18.59 -0.29 -9.85
C ILE A 531 17.42 -0.41 -10.83
N PHE A 532 16.81 0.72 -11.22
CA PHE A 532 15.72 0.78 -12.19
C PHE A 532 16.22 0.87 -13.63
N ARG A 533 17.53 0.80 -13.90
CA ARG A 533 18.05 0.78 -15.28
C ARG A 533 17.93 -0.60 -15.88
N GLN A 534 17.43 -0.71 -17.10
CA GLN A 534 17.64 -1.92 -17.89
C GLN A 534 19.14 -2.06 -18.18
N SER A 535 19.74 -3.16 -17.71
CA SER A 535 21.13 -3.46 -18.03
C SER A 535 21.32 -3.52 -19.55
N LYS A 536 22.36 -2.85 -20.06
CA LYS A 536 22.83 -3.01 -21.44
C LYS A 536 23.42 -4.42 -21.62
N ARG A 537 22.61 -5.47 -21.58
CA ARG A 537 23.03 -6.78 -22.08
C ARG A 537 22.96 -6.67 -23.60
N ALA A 538 24.13 -6.60 -24.24
CA ALA A 538 24.26 -6.53 -25.68
C ALA A 538 23.37 -7.60 -26.33
N THR A 539 22.39 -7.16 -27.12
CA THR A 539 21.80 -8.03 -28.14
C THR A 539 22.95 -8.60 -28.96
N PRO A 540 23.13 -9.94 -29.03
CA PRO A 540 24.05 -10.51 -30.00
C PRO A 540 23.47 -10.17 -31.37
N VAL A 541 24.09 -9.23 -32.07
CA VAL A 541 23.91 -9.13 -33.52
C VAL A 541 24.34 -10.48 -34.08
N PRO A 542 23.50 -11.22 -34.81
CA PRO A 542 23.94 -12.42 -35.50
C PRO A 542 25.04 -12.00 -36.47
N ALA A 543 26.28 -12.39 -36.19
CA ALA A 543 27.37 -12.27 -37.12
C ALA A 543 27.05 -13.18 -38.31
N ASN A 544 26.49 -12.62 -39.38
CA ASN A 544 26.51 -13.16 -40.73
C ASN A 544 25.97 -12.13 -41.74
N SER A 545 26.87 -11.31 -42.27
CA SER A 545 26.92 -10.98 -43.70
C SER A 545 28.24 -10.27 -44.01
N SER A 546 29.20 -11.07 -44.44
CA SER A 546 30.40 -10.60 -45.13
C SER A 546 30.02 -10.00 -46.49
N SER A 547 30.30 -8.72 -46.72
CA SER A 547 30.69 -8.16 -48.03
C SER A 547 31.26 -6.74 -47.85
N PRO A 548 32.40 -6.40 -48.46
CA PRO A 548 33.03 -5.09 -48.34
C PRO A 548 32.58 -4.15 -49.47
N SER A 549 32.12 -2.94 -49.13
CA SER A 549 32.05 -1.83 -50.09
C SER A 549 32.23 -0.48 -49.39
N GLU A 550 33.08 0.33 -50.03
CA GLU A 550 33.70 1.60 -49.66
C GLU A 550 32.74 2.81 -49.45
N PRO A 551 33.23 3.99 -48.96
CA PRO A 551 32.43 4.95 -48.22
C PRO A 551 31.70 5.94 -49.13
N ALA A 552 30.38 6.03 -48.97
CA ALA A 552 29.57 7.12 -49.52
C ALA A 552 29.38 8.22 -48.48
N THR A 553 29.55 9.45 -48.94
CA THR A 553 29.58 10.70 -48.19
C THR A 553 28.14 11.12 -47.83
N ASP A 554 27.78 11.09 -46.54
CA ASP A 554 26.48 11.60 -46.08
C ASP A 554 26.59 13.06 -45.61
N GLN A 555 26.22 13.98 -46.51
CA GLN A 555 25.50 15.18 -46.12
C GLN A 555 24.01 14.85 -46.13
N ALA A 556 23.42 14.63 -44.96
CA ALA A 556 21.98 14.57 -44.79
C ALA A 556 21.54 15.60 -43.75
N THR A 557 20.77 16.55 -44.25
CA THR A 557 20.01 17.61 -43.60
C THR A 557 19.39 17.20 -42.26
N VAL A 558 19.64 18.03 -41.25
CA VAL A 558 18.92 18.06 -39.97
C VAL A 558 17.47 18.43 -40.25
N VAL A 559 16.56 17.47 -40.09
CA VAL A 559 15.12 17.73 -39.95
C VAL A 559 14.81 17.58 -38.46
N ASP A 560 14.39 18.68 -37.86
CA ASP A 560 13.96 18.80 -36.46
C ASP A 560 12.60 18.11 -36.30
N ASP A 561 12.62 16.88 -35.75
CA ASP A 561 11.45 16.03 -35.55
C ASP A 561 11.06 15.95 -34.05
N SER A 562 11.25 17.06 -33.33
CA SER A 562 10.97 17.18 -31.89
C SER A 562 9.48 17.23 -31.51
N ASN A 563 8.56 17.11 -32.49
CA ASN A 563 7.11 17.25 -32.30
C ASN A 563 6.25 16.10 -32.88
N ALA A 564 6.82 14.93 -33.19
CA ALA A 564 6.01 13.80 -33.63
C ALA A 564 5.15 13.23 -32.48
N PRO A 565 3.83 13.01 -32.67
CA PRO A 565 2.97 12.44 -31.63
C PRO A 565 3.41 11.02 -31.28
N PHE A 566 3.64 10.79 -29.98
CA PHE A 566 4.03 9.50 -29.42
C PHE A 566 3.00 8.40 -29.77
N ASN A 567 3.44 7.35 -30.45
CA ASN A 567 2.57 6.25 -30.89
C ASN A 567 2.56 5.13 -29.83
N ARG A 568 1.59 5.15 -28.92
CA ARG A 568 1.44 4.23 -27.77
C ARG A 568 1.28 2.75 -28.15
N ASN A 569 0.97 2.42 -29.41
CA ASN A 569 0.83 1.03 -29.87
C ASN A 569 2.16 0.25 -29.89
N GLN A 570 3.28 0.89 -29.53
CA GLN A 570 4.53 0.23 -29.19
C GLN A 570 4.91 0.62 -27.76
N HIS A 571 4.45 -0.18 -26.79
CA HIS A 571 5.08 -0.20 -25.47
C HIS A 571 6.56 -0.53 -25.68
N SER A 572 7.45 0.45 -25.53
CA SER A 572 8.89 0.31 -25.77
C SER A 572 9.63 -0.50 -24.70
N GLY A 573 8.91 -1.37 -23.98
CA GLY A 573 9.48 -2.40 -23.12
C GLY A 573 8.51 -3.57 -23.06
N ALA A 574 9.02 -4.78 -23.28
CA ALA A 574 8.31 -6.01 -22.98
C ALA A 574 8.25 -6.20 -21.44
N ALA A 575 8.70 -7.32 -20.90
CA ALA A 575 8.99 -7.44 -19.46
C ALA A 575 10.33 -6.79 -19.07
N GLY A 576 10.79 -5.81 -19.86
CA GLY A 576 12.09 -5.16 -19.74
C GLY A 576 13.24 -6.16 -19.65
N ALA A 577 14.08 -6.07 -18.61
CA ALA A 577 15.23 -6.97 -18.42
C ALA A 577 14.83 -8.46 -18.28
N LEU A 578 13.62 -8.76 -17.79
CA LEU A 578 13.12 -10.14 -17.62
C LEU A 578 12.52 -10.77 -18.88
N SER A 579 12.43 -10.04 -19.99
CA SER A 579 11.77 -10.52 -21.22
C SER A 579 12.30 -11.86 -21.69
N SER A 580 13.63 -12.04 -21.69
CA SER A 580 14.26 -13.30 -22.12
C SER A 580 14.01 -14.46 -21.15
N ASN A 581 13.98 -14.19 -19.85
CA ASN A 581 13.72 -15.18 -18.81
C ASN A 581 12.27 -15.66 -18.89
N LEU A 582 11.30 -14.74 -18.95
CA LEU A 582 9.88 -15.09 -19.06
C LEU A 582 9.57 -15.83 -20.37
N GLN A 583 10.18 -15.41 -21.47
CA GLN A 583 10.07 -16.13 -22.74
C GLN A 583 10.59 -17.57 -22.64
N SER A 584 11.68 -17.78 -21.89
CA SER A 584 12.27 -19.11 -21.67
C SER A 584 11.36 -19.97 -20.80
N LEU A 585 10.85 -19.44 -19.68
CA LEU A 585 9.90 -20.15 -18.81
C LEU A 585 8.64 -20.57 -19.57
N PHE A 586 8.08 -19.68 -20.40
CA PHE A 586 6.93 -19.98 -21.23
C PHE A 586 7.21 -21.03 -22.32
N ALA A 587 8.39 -20.98 -22.94
CA ALA A 587 8.76 -21.88 -24.04
C ALA A 587 8.91 -23.35 -23.59
N VAL A 588 9.28 -23.58 -22.32
CA VAL A 588 9.44 -24.92 -21.73
C VAL A 588 8.09 -25.62 -21.49
N LEU A 589 6.98 -24.86 -21.44
CA LEU A 589 5.66 -25.43 -21.16
C LEU A 589 5.19 -26.38 -22.28
N PRO A 590 4.44 -27.46 -21.93
CA PRO A 590 3.74 -28.30 -22.89
C PRO A 590 2.85 -27.48 -23.83
N SER A 591 2.67 -27.92 -25.07
CA SER A 591 1.95 -27.15 -26.10
C SER A 591 0.51 -26.79 -25.72
N GLU A 592 -0.20 -27.71 -25.07
CA GLU A 592 -1.58 -27.48 -24.59
C GLU A 592 -1.62 -26.46 -23.45
N THR A 593 -0.78 -26.64 -22.43
CA THR A 593 -0.64 -25.68 -21.32
C THR A 593 -0.25 -24.31 -21.82
N ARG A 594 0.65 -24.22 -22.80
CA ARG A 594 1.10 -22.98 -23.43
C ARG A 594 -0.06 -22.23 -24.09
N ALA A 595 -0.95 -22.93 -24.78
CA ALA A 595 -2.13 -22.31 -25.39
C ALA A 595 -3.09 -21.72 -24.34
N ASN A 596 -3.29 -22.43 -23.23
CA ASN A 596 -4.15 -21.96 -22.14
C ASN A 596 -3.54 -20.76 -21.39
N VAL A 597 -2.23 -20.80 -21.10
CA VAL A 597 -1.50 -19.68 -20.51
C VAL A 597 -1.53 -18.47 -21.45
N LEU A 598 -1.33 -18.67 -22.76
CA LEU A 598 -1.38 -17.60 -23.75
C LEU A 598 -2.76 -16.91 -23.77
N ALA A 599 -3.85 -17.69 -23.73
CA ALA A 599 -5.20 -17.15 -23.69
C ALA A 599 -5.46 -16.30 -22.42
N ALA A 600 -4.98 -16.77 -21.26
CA ALA A 600 -5.06 -16.01 -20.01
C ALA A 600 -4.24 -14.70 -20.07
N VAL A 601 -3.02 -14.77 -20.61
CA VAL A 601 -2.13 -13.62 -20.79
C VAL A 601 -2.70 -12.60 -21.77
N ASP A 602 -3.30 -13.04 -22.88
CA ASP A 602 -3.96 -12.15 -23.85
C ASP A 602 -5.18 -11.43 -23.25
N ALA A 603 -5.99 -12.17 -22.48
CA ALA A 603 -7.11 -11.57 -21.76
C ALA A 603 -6.62 -10.54 -20.73
N HIS A 604 -5.52 -10.83 -20.02
CA HIS A 604 -4.92 -9.90 -19.06
C HIS A 604 -4.30 -8.67 -19.72
N ALA A 605 -3.65 -8.83 -20.88
CA ALA A 605 -3.12 -7.69 -21.65
C ALA A 605 -4.25 -6.75 -22.10
N ALA A 606 -5.38 -7.28 -22.56
CA ALA A 606 -6.56 -6.50 -22.89
C ALA A 606 -7.17 -5.80 -21.66
N TYR A 607 -7.21 -6.50 -20.53
CA TYR A 607 -7.63 -5.95 -19.24
C TYR A 607 -6.78 -4.74 -18.82
N LEU A 608 -5.45 -4.86 -18.84
CA LEU A 608 -4.52 -3.77 -18.49
C LEU A 608 -4.71 -2.54 -19.37
N SER A 609 -4.83 -2.72 -20.70
CA SER A 609 -5.09 -1.62 -21.62
C SER A 609 -6.40 -0.89 -21.31
N CYS A 610 -7.44 -1.63 -20.93
CA CYS A 610 -8.71 -1.03 -20.51
C CYS A 610 -8.58 -0.23 -19.20
N LEU A 611 -7.81 -0.74 -18.23
CA LEU A 611 -7.57 -0.03 -16.97
C LEU A 611 -6.81 1.28 -17.17
N GLU A 612 -5.83 1.32 -18.08
CA GLU A 612 -5.11 2.55 -18.42
C GLU A 612 -6.04 3.62 -18.99
N ASP A 613 -6.97 3.22 -19.87
CA ASP A 613 -7.95 4.13 -20.45
C ASP A 613 -8.94 4.66 -19.40
N VAL A 614 -9.39 3.80 -18.48
CA VAL A 614 -10.23 4.23 -17.34
C VAL A 614 -9.46 5.16 -16.42
N SER A 615 -8.21 4.83 -16.08
CA SER A 615 -7.34 5.64 -15.25
C SER A 615 -7.19 7.05 -15.81
N ARG A 616 -6.86 7.18 -17.10
CA ARG A 616 -6.71 8.48 -17.76
C ARG A 616 -8.00 9.29 -17.75
N LYS A 617 -9.14 8.66 -18.04
CA LYS A 617 -10.46 9.32 -17.98
C LYS A 617 -10.76 9.86 -16.60
N ARG A 618 -10.48 9.08 -15.54
CA ARG A 618 -10.68 9.52 -14.14
C ARG A 618 -9.74 10.66 -13.77
N MET A 619 -8.49 10.61 -14.22
CA MET A 619 -7.57 11.73 -14.04
C MET A 619 -8.15 12.98 -14.70
N GLN A 620 -8.55 12.91 -15.98
CA GLN A 620 -9.11 14.05 -16.69
C GLN A 620 -10.36 14.62 -16.01
N GLN A 621 -11.26 13.77 -15.50
CA GLN A 621 -12.42 14.21 -14.73
C GLN A 621 -12.03 15.00 -13.47
N ILE A 622 -11.01 14.54 -12.75
CA ILE A 622 -10.48 15.26 -11.59
C ILE A 622 -9.91 16.60 -12.03
N LEU A 623 -9.11 16.65 -13.10
CA LEU A 623 -8.55 17.89 -13.66
C LEU A 623 -9.65 18.87 -14.07
N ASP A 624 -10.71 18.39 -14.72
CA ASP A 624 -11.85 19.22 -15.16
C ASP A 624 -12.63 19.84 -13.98
N ASN A 625 -12.59 19.16 -12.82
CA ASN A 625 -13.27 19.58 -11.60
C ASN A 625 -12.46 20.56 -10.74
N ILE A 626 -11.17 20.77 -11.02
CA ILE A 626 -10.25 21.55 -10.18
C ILE A 626 -9.51 22.63 -10.99
N ASP A 627 -9.33 23.82 -10.42
CA ASP A 627 -8.54 24.88 -11.08
C ASP A 627 -7.05 24.74 -10.74
N ILE A 628 -6.34 23.96 -11.55
CA ILE A 628 -4.89 23.69 -11.40
C ILE A 628 -4.03 24.88 -11.83
N THR A 629 -4.59 25.71 -12.70
CA THR A 629 -3.89 26.81 -13.35
C THR A 629 -3.73 28.01 -12.43
N GLY A 630 -4.61 28.15 -11.43
CA GLY A 630 -4.55 29.24 -10.45
C GLY A 630 -4.72 30.63 -11.09
N ASP A 631 -5.34 30.69 -12.27
CA ASP A 631 -5.51 31.92 -13.04
C ASP A 631 -6.87 32.58 -12.71
N PRO A 632 -6.90 33.65 -11.90
CA PRO A 632 -8.15 34.29 -11.48
C PRO A 632 -8.94 34.93 -12.64
N ALA A 633 -8.32 35.09 -13.83
CA ALA A 633 -8.98 35.61 -15.03
C ALA A 633 -9.90 34.57 -15.70
N LYS A 634 -9.70 33.27 -15.44
CA LYS A 634 -10.69 32.21 -15.73
C LYS A 634 -11.61 32.03 -14.53
N GLY A 635 -12.26 33.13 -14.12
CA GLY A 635 -13.37 33.08 -13.17
C GLY A 635 -14.47 32.16 -13.71
N SER A 636 -14.67 31.04 -13.02
CA SER A 636 -15.57 29.92 -13.36
C SER A 636 -14.97 28.89 -14.33
N PRO A 637 -15.09 27.58 -14.03
CA PRO A 637 -14.67 26.53 -14.94
C PRO A 637 -15.41 26.67 -16.29
N ALA A 638 -14.71 26.38 -17.39
CA ALA A 638 -15.18 26.60 -18.75
C ALA A 638 -16.61 26.06 -18.96
N ARG A 639 -17.50 26.96 -19.40
CA ARG A 639 -18.95 26.77 -19.54
C ARG A 639 -19.37 25.82 -20.68
N GLY A 640 -18.53 24.85 -21.07
CA GLY A 640 -18.63 24.15 -22.36
C GLY A 640 -18.58 22.63 -22.37
N SER A 641 -18.22 21.93 -21.28
CA SER A 641 -18.14 20.46 -21.30
C SER A 641 -19.51 19.80 -21.02
N PRO A 642 -20.04 18.96 -21.93
CA PRO A 642 -21.31 18.27 -21.73
C PRO A 642 -21.07 17.00 -20.89
N GLY A 643 -21.01 17.15 -19.57
CA GLY A 643 -20.92 16.03 -18.62
C GLY A 643 -21.60 16.37 -17.30
N PRO A 644 -22.14 15.40 -16.55
CA PRO A 644 -22.71 15.66 -15.24
C PRO A 644 -21.61 16.19 -14.31
N ARG A 645 -21.77 17.43 -13.83
CA ARG A 645 -20.91 18.02 -12.80
C ARG A 645 -21.10 17.24 -11.50
N GLY A 646 -20.15 16.38 -11.16
CA GLY A 646 -20.15 15.58 -9.93
C GLY A 646 -18.73 15.40 -9.40
N PHE A 647 -18.58 15.36 -8.08
CA PHE A 647 -17.31 15.07 -7.42
C PHE A 647 -16.84 13.64 -7.74
N SER A 648 -15.53 13.45 -7.97
CA SER A 648 -14.97 12.16 -8.31
C SER A 648 -14.83 11.29 -7.05
N MET A 649 -15.59 10.20 -7.02
CA MET A 649 -15.49 9.18 -5.95
C MET A 649 -14.42 8.14 -6.26
N CYS A 650 -13.83 8.13 -7.45
CA CYS A 650 -12.76 7.21 -7.83
C CYS A 650 -11.70 7.99 -8.61
N GLY A 651 -10.42 7.73 -8.29
CA GLY A 651 -9.30 8.39 -8.97
C GLY A 651 -8.55 7.49 -9.95
N PRO A 652 -7.50 8.03 -10.60
CA PRO A 652 -6.66 7.27 -11.52
C PRO A 652 -5.79 6.22 -10.84
N GLY A 653 -5.24 5.34 -11.66
CA GLY A 653 -4.24 4.36 -11.27
C GLY A 653 -4.76 2.93 -11.30
N ILE A 654 -4.01 2.07 -11.97
CA ILE A 654 -4.24 0.62 -12.04
C ILE A 654 -4.10 -0.04 -10.66
N PHE A 655 -3.26 0.55 -9.81
CA PHE A 655 -2.94 0.05 -8.47
C PHE A 655 -4.20 -0.16 -7.60
N LEU A 656 -5.22 0.70 -7.74
CA LEU A 656 -6.48 0.54 -7.02
C LEU A 656 -7.25 -0.71 -7.44
N SER A 657 -7.31 -1.00 -8.74
CA SER A 657 -7.98 -2.20 -9.26
C SER A 657 -7.29 -3.46 -8.74
N ARG A 658 -5.96 -3.48 -8.69
CA ARG A 658 -5.18 -4.59 -8.12
C ARG A 658 -5.38 -4.74 -6.63
N TRP A 659 -5.41 -3.63 -5.90
CA TRP A 659 -5.70 -3.66 -4.48
C TRP A 659 -7.10 -4.21 -4.20
N GLN A 660 -8.12 -3.67 -4.87
CA GLN A 660 -9.50 -4.14 -4.72
C GLN A 660 -9.61 -5.63 -5.02
N ASN A 661 -8.86 -6.12 -6.00
CA ASN A 661 -8.81 -7.53 -6.32
C ASN A 661 -8.32 -8.41 -5.17
N LEU A 662 -7.14 -8.09 -4.60
CA LEU A 662 -6.60 -8.83 -3.45
C LEU A 662 -7.54 -8.80 -2.24
N LEU A 663 -8.35 -7.75 -2.10
CA LEU A 663 -9.43 -7.70 -1.11
C LEU A 663 -10.57 -8.64 -1.49
N ASP A 664 -11.05 -8.57 -2.73
CA ASP A 664 -12.18 -9.33 -3.25
C ASP A 664 -11.96 -10.83 -3.20
N GLU A 665 -10.76 -11.30 -3.55
CA GLU A 665 -10.37 -12.72 -3.53
C GLU A 665 -10.16 -13.28 -2.12
N THR A 666 -10.14 -12.44 -1.09
CA THR A 666 -9.92 -12.90 0.30
C THR A 666 -10.98 -13.91 0.70
N VAL A 667 -10.59 -15.14 1.01
CA VAL A 667 -11.54 -16.18 1.44
C VAL A 667 -12.12 -15.85 2.82
N ILE A 668 -13.44 -16.00 2.95
CA ILE A 668 -14.22 -15.71 4.16
C ILE A 668 -15.06 -16.93 4.54
N SER A 669 -15.12 -17.24 5.84
CA SER A 669 -15.98 -18.31 6.37
C SER A 669 -17.44 -18.14 5.93
N PRO A 670 -18.18 -19.23 5.66
CA PRO A 670 -19.62 -19.20 5.42
C PRO A 670 -20.38 -18.39 6.49
N GLY A 671 -21.37 -17.60 6.05
CA GLY A 671 -22.19 -16.75 6.93
C GLY A 671 -23.35 -17.49 7.61
N VAL A 672 -23.54 -18.77 7.29
CA VAL A 672 -24.55 -19.67 7.85
C VAL A 672 -23.88 -20.99 8.26
N PRO A 673 -24.48 -21.82 9.14
CA PRO A 673 -23.81 -23.02 9.65
C PRO A 673 -23.26 -23.96 8.56
N LYS A 674 -24.00 -24.11 7.46
CA LYS A 674 -23.58 -24.84 6.25
C LYS A 674 -23.96 -24.03 5.01
N GLY A 675 -22.98 -23.73 4.16
CA GLY A 675 -23.15 -22.87 2.99
C GLY A 675 -21.83 -22.67 2.24
N PRO A 676 -21.86 -22.07 1.05
CA PRO A 676 -20.65 -21.84 0.26
C PRO A 676 -19.67 -20.94 1.02
N LEU A 677 -18.37 -21.12 0.74
CA LEU A 677 -17.36 -20.14 1.10
C LEU A 677 -17.75 -18.78 0.51
N ARG A 678 -17.45 -17.73 1.25
CA ARG A 678 -17.60 -16.36 0.80
C ARG A 678 -16.23 -15.82 0.42
N CYS A 679 -16.21 -14.70 -0.28
CA CYS A 679 -15.00 -13.94 -0.55
C CYS A 679 -15.15 -12.51 -0.02
N GLY A 680 -14.06 -11.73 -0.06
CA GLY A 680 -14.06 -10.33 0.35
C GLY A 680 -15.13 -9.52 -0.39
N LYS A 681 -15.39 -9.87 -1.65
CA LYS A 681 -16.43 -9.24 -2.46
C LYS A 681 -17.83 -9.41 -1.89
N ASP A 682 -18.13 -10.57 -1.30
CA ASP A 682 -19.44 -10.86 -0.70
C ASP A 682 -19.67 -10.13 0.62
N VAL A 683 -18.61 -9.56 1.21
CA VAL A 683 -18.65 -8.94 2.55
C VAL A 683 -18.28 -7.46 2.57
N LYS A 684 -18.19 -6.78 1.42
CA LYS A 684 -17.84 -5.35 1.34
C LYS A 684 -18.71 -4.46 2.25
N GLY A 685 -20.00 -4.76 2.38
CA GLY A 685 -20.93 -4.03 3.26
C GLY A 685 -21.01 -4.55 4.71
N SER A 686 -20.30 -5.62 5.04
CA SER A 686 -20.33 -6.23 6.38
C SER A 686 -19.28 -5.57 7.29
N ILE A 687 -19.68 -4.50 7.98
CA ILE A 687 -18.83 -3.85 8.99
C ILE A 687 -18.95 -4.60 10.32
N ILE A 688 -17.83 -4.88 10.98
CA ILE A 688 -17.83 -5.39 12.37
C ILE A 688 -18.56 -4.36 13.25
N GLN A 689 -19.72 -4.72 13.82
CA GLN A 689 -20.63 -3.76 14.47
C GLN A 689 -19.94 -2.87 15.52
N ALA A 690 -18.95 -3.38 16.26
CA ALA A 690 -18.24 -2.57 17.26
C ALA A 690 -17.37 -1.46 16.66
N ARG A 691 -17.01 -1.54 15.37
CA ARG A 691 -16.26 -0.50 14.63
C ARG A 691 -17.17 0.64 14.14
N THR A 692 -18.49 0.54 14.35
CA THR A 692 -19.45 1.61 14.00
C THR A 692 -19.34 2.87 14.86
N VAL A 693 -18.57 2.85 15.95
CA VAL A 693 -18.33 4.04 16.81
C VAL A 693 -17.50 5.12 16.10
N GLY A 694 -17.01 4.86 14.88
CA GLY A 694 -16.45 5.85 13.94
C GLY A 694 -17.22 5.96 12.63
N ALA A 695 -18.35 5.27 12.50
CA ALA A 695 -19.16 5.32 11.29
C ALA A 695 -19.64 6.76 11.05
N PRO A 696 -19.71 7.20 9.77
CA PRO A 696 -20.34 8.45 9.41
C PRO A 696 -21.70 8.58 10.12
N ALA A 697 -22.00 9.77 10.67
CA ALA A 697 -23.26 10.02 11.37
C ALA A 697 -24.45 9.49 10.56
N LYS A 698 -25.50 8.99 11.21
CA LYS A 698 -26.68 8.41 10.55
C LYS A 698 -27.15 9.32 9.39
N GLY A 699 -26.90 8.91 8.14
CA GLY A 699 -27.16 9.70 6.93
C GLY A 699 -25.95 10.30 6.19
N SER A 700 -24.70 9.96 6.51
CA SER A 700 -23.52 10.63 5.94
C SER A 700 -22.96 9.99 4.65
N TRP A 701 -22.64 8.69 4.57
CA TRP A 701 -22.48 7.91 3.32
C TRP A 701 -22.20 6.42 3.63
N ASP A 702 -22.34 5.55 2.62
CA ASP A 702 -21.94 4.14 2.68
C ASP A 702 -20.67 3.91 1.84
N PRO A 703 -19.50 3.65 2.46
CA PRO A 703 -18.26 3.34 1.75
C PRO A 703 -18.39 2.21 0.73
N ALA A 704 -19.12 1.14 1.07
CA ALA A 704 -19.26 -0.03 0.21
C ALA A 704 -20.06 0.28 -1.05
N ALA A 705 -21.15 1.06 -0.90
CA ALA A 705 -21.94 1.52 -2.03
C ALA A 705 -21.15 2.46 -2.97
N LEU A 706 -20.30 3.33 -2.41
CA LEU A 706 -19.43 4.21 -3.20
C LEU A 706 -18.35 3.43 -3.95
N ALA A 707 -17.74 2.43 -3.32
CA ALA A 707 -16.77 1.55 -3.97
C ALA A 707 -17.41 0.77 -5.13
N GLU A 708 -18.63 0.25 -4.93
CA GLU A 708 -19.36 -0.49 -5.97
C GLU A 708 -19.66 0.36 -7.22
N LEU A 709 -19.94 1.66 -7.04
CA LEU A 709 -20.12 2.58 -8.17
C LEU A 709 -18.84 2.71 -9.00
N GLY A 710 -17.69 2.78 -8.32
CA GLY A 710 -16.37 2.80 -8.96
C GLY A 710 -16.02 1.51 -9.70
N GLU A 711 -16.47 0.37 -9.19
CA GLU A 711 -16.21 -0.94 -9.79
C GLU A 711 -16.99 -1.17 -11.09
N LYS A 712 -18.18 -0.57 -11.23
CA LYS A 712 -19.01 -0.71 -12.45
C LYS A 712 -18.34 -0.17 -13.71
N GLU A 713 -17.39 0.75 -13.55
CA GLU A 713 -16.63 1.33 -14.66
C GLU A 713 -15.40 0.50 -15.04
N ILE A 714 -15.02 -0.48 -14.21
CA ILE A 714 -13.80 -1.27 -14.36
C ILE A 714 -14.17 -2.66 -14.91
N PRO A 715 -13.47 -3.18 -15.93
CA PRO A 715 -13.69 -4.56 -16.39
C PRO A 715 -13.42 -5.57 -15.26
N SER A 716 -14.08 -6.73 -15.30
CA SER A 716 -13.72 -7.84 -14.40
C SER A 716 -12.33 -8.36 -14.74
N GLN A 717 -11.51 -8.67 -13.73
CA GLN A 717 -10.21 -9.30 -13.97
C GLN A 717 -10.42 -10.66 -14.65
N PRO A 718 -9.64 -10.99 -15.69
CA PRO A 718 -9.64 -12.33 -16.27
C PRO A 718 -9.08 -13.38 -15.29
N ASN A 719 -9.51 -14.63 -15.46
CA ASN A 719 -8.91 -15.75 -14.72
C ASN A 719 -7.50 -15.99 -15.24
N VAL A 720 -6.52 -15.89 -14.33
CA VAL A 720 -5.09 -16.11 -14.61
C VAL A 720 -4.49 -17.27 -13.79
N ASP A 721 -5.34 -18.09 -13.15
CA ASP A 721 -4.95 -19.17 -12.24
C ASP A 721 -4.00 -20.17 -12.92
N ILE A 722 -4.23 -20.45 -14.21
CA ILE A 722 -3.38 -21.34 -14.99
C ILE A 722 -1.96 -20.79 -15.18
N ALA A 723 -1.80 -19.47 -15.33
CA ALA A 723 -0.50 -18.83 -15.44
C ALA A 723 0.23 -18.88 -14.09
N VAL A 724 -0.46 -18.56 -13.00
CA VAL A 724 0.10 -18.57 -11.63
C VAL A 724 0.49 -19.99 -11.21
N SER A 725 -0.39 -20.97 -11.39
CA SER A 725 -0.16 -22.36 -10.96
C SER A 725 1.02 -23.03 -11.67
N VAL A 726 1.28 -22.69 -12.93
CA VAL A 726 2.33 -23.33 -13.74
C VAL A 726 3.64 -22.55 -13.71
N LEU A 727 3.59 -21.22 -13.69
CA LEU A 727 4.78 -20.36 -13.79
C LEU A 727 5.17 -19.68 -12.46
N GLY A 728 4.33 -19.72 -11.42
CA GLY A 728 4.60 -19.06 -10.14
C GLY A 728 5.86 -19.58 -9.43
N SER A 729 5.96 -20.89 -9.22
CA SER A 729 7.16 -21.48 -8.59
C SER A 729 8.43 -21.29 -9.44
N PRO A 730 8.44 -21.58 -10.76
CA PRO A 730 9.60 -21.27 -11.59
C PRO A 730 10.00 -19.80 -11.61
N PHE A 731 9.03 -18.88 -11.48
CA PHE A 731 9.30 -17.46 -11.36
C PHE A 731 9.93 -17.11 -10.02
N ARG A 732 9.45 -17.67 -8.90
CA ARG A 732 10.08 -17.52 -7.58
C ARG A 732 11.52 -18.00 -7.57
N ASP A 733 11.79 -19.17 -8.16
CA ASP A 733 13.15 -19.72 -8.27
C ASP A 733 14.07 -18.77 -9.05
N LEU A 734 13.58 -18.22 -10.17
CA LEU A 734 14.28 -17.19 -10.94
C LEU A 734 14.60 -15.95 -10.10
N LEU A 735 13.67 -15.50 -9.23
CA LEU A 735 13.89 -14.33 -8.37
C LEU A 735 14.93 -14.61 -7.29
N ALA A 736 14.90 -15.80 -6.68
CA ALA A 736 15.92 -16.22 -5.72
C ALA A 736 17.31 -16.27 -6.36
N ASP A 737 17.43 -16.81 -7.58
CA ASP A 737 18.68 -16.82 -8.34
C ASP A 737 19.17 -15.41 -8.65
N LEU A 738 18.29 -14.49 -9.03
CA LEU A 738 18.66 -13.09 -9.30
C LEU A 738 19.20 -12.39 -8.05
N LEU A 739 18.53 -12.59 -6.89
CA LEU A 739 18.99 -12.03 -5.61
C LEU A 739 20.36 -12.58 -5.22
N LYS A 740 20.58 -13.89 -5.39
CA LYS A 740 21.86 -14.55 -5.08
C LYS A 740 23.00 -14.06 -5.96
N ASN A 741 22.75 -13.92 -7.26
CA ASN A 741 23.76 -13.37 -8.17
C ASN A 741 24.12 -11.92 -7.82
N GLN A 742 23.16 -11.12 -7.35
CA GLN A 742 23.42 -9.75 -6.90
C GLN A 742 24.33 -9.70 -5.66
N THR A 743 24.05 -10.52 -4.64
CA THR A 743 24.84 -10.54 -3.41
C THR A 743 26.28 -11.01 -3.65
N GLU A 744 26.49 -11.94 -4.60
CA GLU A 744 27.82 -12.36 -5.04
C GLU A 744 28.58 -11.25 -5.78
N THR A 745 27.90 -10.49 -6.66
CA THR A 745 28.54 -9.38 -7.40
C THR A 745 28.90 -8.17 -6.55
N ASP A 746 28.09 -7.86 -5.54
CA ASP A 746 28.31 -6.70 -4.67
C ASP A 746 29.27 -6.99 -3.50
N GLY A 747 29.75 -8.25 -3.38
CA GLY A 747 30.68 -8.63 -2.32
C GLY A 747 30.12 -8.48 -0.90
N VAL A 748 28.79 -8.45 -0.75
CA VAL A 748 28.09 -8.20 0.54
C VAL A 748 28.20 -9.38 1.49
N VAL A 749 28.75 -10.52 1.05
CA VAL A 749 29.22 -11.59 1.94
C VAL A 749 30.74 -11.49 2.08
N GLY A 750 31.18 -10.53 2.89
CA GLY A 750 32.58 -10.33 3.26
C GLY A 750 32.73 -10.15 4.77
N GLN A 751 32.88 -11.28 5.47
CA GLN A 751 33.22 -11.50 6.89
C GLN A 751 32.15 -11.23 7.96
#